data_AF-A0A940THT2-F1
#
_entry.id   AF-A0A940THT2-F1
#
_cell.length_a   1.000
_cell.length_b   1.000
_cell.length_c   1.000
_cell.angle_alpha   90.00
_cell.angle_beta   90.00
_cell.angle_gamma   90.00
#
_symmetry.space_group_name_H-M   'P 1'
#
loop_
_entity.id
_entity.type
_entity.pdbx_description
1 polymer ?
#
loop_
_entity_poly.entity_id
_entity_poly.type
_entity_poly.pdbx_seq_one_letter_code
_entity_poly.pdbx_strand_id
1 'polypeptide(L)'
;MRKIRHLKFRDVVTLNVGDMFWFGKYHINSTVNFLIGLPDPGKLVWRIIEKTDDHIFALSYHLVDYASFSKGKDRKWEVSEARKWLNEEFYENAFSEEEKNLIKTVKKDKVTLLTKKEAETLISVNDKKRGVDWWLRSAGSTFYDRDIAVVNKYGCTDSTMMSSACGIRPAIYIDLKTAERYGSDEEINTDDYDVENGVLYGVSKNLSEAFIPGEVNKIGVVAFNGCSLLTRVVLPDGLKTVQPSMFFYCKNMKSVCFKGLEIELSDLKDPDRDLDTILNMLITNDFTVECDKYLKYRYLTDYFLISGNIEAKEYIKSEFPKMVNTFIKADDAERICSLVKTDQFIEKKNVNKLLTTVFEKKYFDVVPMLLEYKDKLDKFKYDETEKYLKYASGNEEITALVLDYRNKYFSDEQLEEIRTEIFEKKTGLAEMTEKDWKAIFSCKTVGGNITISKYKGDDTVVTVPDMIGNKPVTAIGTYAFSPDKRGTKADDKERFKKITSVHLGKNITEIGDHAFSGCSALIEINTPESLNTIGKCAFYGCSSLKEYIFPEKLDIVEFRVLSACTSIEEVRIPEGVTEIGENAFEGNTGMKKIELNSGLKRINHYAFRYCSALAEIVIPDGTEHLGYSVFDGCKVLKDISLPKSITSIYNGALKNNAWITEQLKKHPVVVVNGIVVEGSKDADEVVIPDGVTVITGNAFEKCRIKNVVFPESLKVIENFAFYNCSGLSEIRLPAGISEVGKYAFNGCTGIHSIMKGNEEVKLSEFAIR
;
A
#
# COMPACT_ATOMS: atom_id res chain seq x y z
N MET A 1 -14.09 -14.81 36.29
CA MET A 1 -13.41 -16.11 36.52
C MET A 1 -13.06 -16.43 38.00
N ARG A 2 -13.11 -15.51 38.98
CA ARG A 2 -12.80 -15.83 40.41
C ARG A 2 -14.00 -15.88 41.39
N LYS A 3 -15.26 -15.88 40.92
CA LYS A 3 -16.45 -15.86 41.80
C LYS A 3 -17.54 -16.90 41.47
N ILE A 4 -17.22 -17.99 40.80
CA ILE A 4 -18.19 -19.09 40.56
C ILE A 4 -17.48 -20.41 40.87
N ARG A 5 -17.62 -20.91 42.10
CA ARG A 5 -17.08 -22.22 42.51
C ARG A 5 -18.04 -23.10 43.32
N HIS A 6 -19.33 -22.75 43.40
CA HIS A 6 -20.30 -23.53 44.14
C HIS A 6 -21.65 -23.64 43.42
N LEU A 7 -21.70 -24.31 42.28
CA LEU A 7 -22.92 -24.99 41.81
C LEU A 7 -22.51 -26.32 41.18
N LYS A 8 -23.04 -27.42 41.72
CA LYS A 8 -22.77 -28.79 41.27
C LYS A 8 -23.66 -29.12 40.06
N PHE A 9 -23.02 -29.73 39.07
CA PHE A 9 -23.59 -30.38 37.89
C PHE A 9 -24.79 -31.29 38.20
N ARG A 10 -25.91 -31.05 37.52
CA ARG A 10 -26.63 -32.10 36.78
C ARG A 10 -27.55 -31.44 35.74
N ASP A 11 -27.39 -31.95 34.52
CA ASP A 11 -28.19 -31.76 33.32
C ASP A 11 -27.86 -30.56 32.39
N VAL A 12 -27.76 -30.89 31.09
CA VAL A 12 -27.61 -30.07 29.87
C VAL A 12 -26.19 -29.92 29.27
N VAL A 13 -25.83 -30.95 28.47
CA VAL A 13 -25.55 -30.92 27.01
C VAL A 13 -24.88 -29.66 26.41
N THR A 14 -23.58 -29.81 26.12
CA THR A 14 -22.76 -29.21 25.04
C THR A 14 -23.19 -27.85 24.44
N LEU A 15 -22.58 -26.77 24.97
CA LEU A 15 -22.27 -25.57 24.20
C LEU A 15 -21.03 -25.86 23.33
N ASN A 16 -21.19 -25.77 22.01
CA ASN A 16 -20.08 -25.90 21.07
C ASN A 16 -19.24 -24.63 21.14
N VAL A 17 -18.04 -24.76 21.70
CA VAL A 17 -17.04 -23.69 21.87
C VAL A 17 -16.25 -23.61 20.57
N GLY A 18 -16.75 -22.84 19.61
CA GLY A 18 -16.00 -22.33 18.47
C GLY A 18 -16.11 -20.82 18.50
N ASP A 19 -14.96 -20.14 18.52
CA ASP A 19 -14.78 -18.69 18.39
C ASP A 19 -14.89 -17.83 19.66
N MET A 20 -13.96 -18.05 20.61
CA MET A 20 -13.41 -16.95 21.41
C MET A 20 -11.88 -17.13 21.64
N PHE A 21 -11.11 -16.36 20.85
CA PHE A 21 -9.78 -15.79 21.09
C PHE A 21 -8.56 -16.71 21.30
N TRP A 22 -7.70 -16.76 20.27
CA TRP A 22 -6.25 -16.97 20.39
C TRP A 22 -5.54 -15.61 20.19
N PHE A 23 -4.78 -15.14 21.18
CA PHE A 23 -3.76 -14.11 21.01
C PHE A 23 -2.38 -14.78 21.17
N GLY A 24 -1.65 -14.89 20.06
CA GLY A 24 -0.27 -15.36 20.02
C GLY A 24 0.56 -14.47 19.09
N LYS A 25 1.65 -13.91 19.63
CA LYS A 25 2.64 -13.04 18.97
C LYS A 25 3.16 -13.60 17.64
N TYR A 26 3.16 -12.78 16.58
CA TYR A 26 4.24 -12.72 15.59
C TYR A 26 4.38 -11.28 15.05
N HIS A 27 5.62 -10.79 15.02
CA HIS A 27 6.06 -9.62 14.27
C HIS A 27 6.16 -10.00 12.78
N ILE A 28 5.67 -9.15 11.87
CA ILE A 28 6.19 -8.87 10.51
C ILE A 28 5.62 -7.52 10.04
N ASN A 29 6.44 -6.83 9.23
CA ASN A 29 6.38 -5.46 8.75
C ASN A 29 5.23 -5.13 7.76
N SER A 30 5.00 -3.82 7.64
CA SER A 30 4.44 -3.06 6.50
C SER A 30 2.98 -3.29 6.07
N THR A 31 2.18 -2.26 6.38
CA THR A 31 1.10 -1.65 5.58
C THR A 31 0.16 -2.57 4.79
N VAL A 32 -0.90 -3.04 5.46
CA VAL A 32 -2.16 -3.43 4.81
C VAL A 32 -3.30 -2.68 5.48
N ASN A 33 -3.99 -1.84 4.70
CA ASN A 33 -5.26 -1.25 5.10
C ASN A 33 -6.34 -2.34 5.10
N PHE A 34 -6.56 -2.98 6.24
CA PHE A 34 -7.82 -3.68 6.48
C PHE A 34 -8.87 -2.66 6.95
N LEU A 35 -9.87 -2.42 6.11
CA LEU A 35 -11.18 -1.93 6.54
C LEU A 35 -11.87 -3.07 7.32
N ILE A 36 -11.48 -3.24 8.58
CA ILE A 36 -12.33 -3.94 9.55
C ILE A 36 -13.44 -2.95 9.87
N GLY A 37 -14.68 -3.28 9.50
CA GLY A 37 -15.86 -2.54 9.91
C GLY A 37 -15.88 -2.41 11.43
N LEU A 38 -15.61 -1.21 11.93
CA LEU A 38 -15.83 -0.87 13.33
C LEU A 38 -17.34 -0.87 13.60
N PRO A 39 -17.81 -1.42 14.73
CA PRO A 39 -19.23 -1.48 15.03
C PRO A 39 -19.81 -0.07 15.26
N ASP A 40 -21.00 0.12 14.68
CA ASP A 40 -21.87 1.29 14.69
C ASP A 40 -21.97 1.98 16.08
N PRO A 41 -21.59 3.26 16.24
CA PRO A 41 -21.63 3.97 17.52
C PRO A 41 -23.06 4.43 17.88
N GLY A 42 -23.49 4.14 19.13
CA GLY A 42 -24.74 4.67 19.71
C GLY A 42 -25.85 3.65 20.02
N LYS A 43 -25.67 2.36 19.69
CA LYS A 43 -26.67 1.32 19.99
C LYS A 43 -26.52 0.79 21.42
N LEU A 44 -27.47 1.13 22.30
CA LEU A 44 -27.74 0.35 23.52
C LEU A 44 -28.46 -0.93 23.08
N VAL A 45 -27.73 -2.03 22.93
CA VAL A 45 -28.29 -3.34 22.57
C VAL A 45 -28.34 -4.22 23.80
N TRP A 46 -29.53 -4.69 24.15
CA TRP A 46 -29.73 -5.74 25.17
C TRP A 46 -29.88 -7.06 24.43
N ARG A 47 -29.13 -8.10 24.84
CA ARG A 47 -29.31 -9.47 24.32
C ARG A 47 -29.98 -10.31 25.39
N ILE A 48 -31.10 -10.95 25.04
CA ILE A 48 -31.74 -11.98 25.86
C ILE A 48 -30.95 -13.26 25.65
N ILE A 49 -30.41 -13.82 26.73
CA ILE A 49 -29.47 -14.96 26.63
C ILE A 49 -30.17 -16.29 26.94
N GLU A 50 -31.22 -16.28 27.76
CA GLU A 50 -31.94 -17.52 28.12
C GLU A 50 -33.36 -17.22 28.62
N LYS A 51 -34.32 -18.13 28.32
CA LYS A 51 -35.73 -18.04 28.71
C LYS A 51 -36.10 -19.28 29.52
N THR A 52 -36.55 -19.09 30.76
CA THR A 52 -37.23 -20.13 31.57
C THR A 52 -38.67 -19.69 31.82
N ASP A 53 -39.52 -20.60 32.33
CA ASP A 53 -40.97 -20.35 32.44
C ASP A 53 -41.31 -19.12 33.31
N ASP A 54 -40.43 -18.74 34.25
CA ASP A 54 -40.65 -17.63 35.20
C ASP A 54 -39.64 -16.46 35.14
N HIS A 55 -38.47 -16.59 34.47
CA HIS A 55 -37.40 -15.56 34.49
C HIS A 55 -36.62 -15.43 33.16
N ILE A 56 -36.15 -14.20 32.86
CA ILE A 56 -35.35 -13.86 31.65
C ILE A 56 -34.02 -13.19 32.03
N PHE A 57 -32.91 -13.64 31.42
CA PHE A 57 -31.57 -13.04 31.60
C PHE A 57 -31.27 -11.98 30.54
N ALA A 58 -30.96 -10.74 30.98
CA ALA A 58 -30.56 -9.63 30.10
C ALA A 58 -29.14 -9.14 30.45
N LEU A 59 -28.32 -8.89 29.42
CA LEU A 59 -26.93 -8.42 29.56
C LEU A 59 -26.76 -7.03 28.94
N SER A 60 -26.10 -6.13 29.67
CA SER A 60 -25.85 -4.74 29.24
C SER A 60 -24.42 -4.54 28.72
N TYR A 61 -24.30 -3.88 27.56
CA TYR A 61 -23.02 -3.40 27.07
C TYR A 61 -23.04 -1.87 26.92
N HIS A 62 -21.99 -1.22 27.40
CA HIS A 62 -21.70 0.19 27.15
C HIS A 62 -20.58 0.29 26.11
N LEU A 63 -20.84 0.97 24.99
CA LEU A 63 -19.81 1.53 24.11
C LEU A 63 -19.86 3.05 24.23
N VAL A 64 -18.69 3.67 24.38
CA VAL A 64 -18.47 5.07 24.72
C VAL A 64 -18.78 5.99 23.53
N ASP A 65 -19.36 7.16 23.84
CA ASP A 65 -19.83 8.21 22.92
C ASP A 65 -18.74 8.84 22.05
N TYR A 66 -18.89 8.79 20.72
CA TYR A 66 -18.48 9.85 19.80
C TYR A 66 -19.44 9.90 18.60
N ALA A 67 -20.12 11.04 18.42
CA ALA A 67 -20.96 11.30 17.25
C ALA A 67 -20.33 12.41 16.41
N SER A 68 -20.00 12.09 15.15
CA SER A 68 -19.70 13.09 14.11
C SER A 68 -20.91 13.16 13.17
N PHE A 69 -21.68 14.24 13.25
CA PHE A 69 -22.75 14.53 12.29
C PHE A 69 -22.18 15.40 11.15
N SER A 70 -22.36 14.97 9.90
CA SER A 70 -22.22 15.85 8.74
C SER A 70 -23.58 16.01 8.07
N LYS A 71 -23.92 17.23 7.63
CA LYS A 71 -25.04 17.43 6.72
C LYS A 71 -24.89 18.64 5.82
N GLY A 72 -25.43 18.48 4.62
CA GLY A 72 -25.63 19.51 3.63
C GLY A 72 -26.58 20.62 4.09
N LYS A 73 -26.51 21.70 3.31
CA LYS A 73 -26.90 23.09 3.58
C LYS A 73 -28.26 23.30 4.28
N ASP A 74 -28.18 24.20 5.26
CA ASP A 74 -29.22 25.04 5.86
C ASP A 74 -30.05 24.47 7.04
N ARG A 75 -29.58 24.87 8.24
CA ARG A 75 -30.09 24.77 9.64
C ARG A 75 -29.35 23.75 10.53
N LYS A 76 -28.49 24.27 11.42
CA LYS A 76 -27.76 23.53 12.47
C LYS A 76 -28.63 23.40 13.71
N TRP A 77 -28.75 22.20 14.27
CA TRP A 77 -28.97 22.03 15.71
C TRP A 77 -27.59 22.00 16.38
N GLU A 78 -27.41 22.70 17.49
CA GLU A 78 -26.20 22.49 18.28
C GLU A 78 -26.25 21.10 18.92
N VAL A 79 -25.11 20.39 18.96
CA VAL A 79 -24.98 19.04 19.56
C VAL A 79 -25.43 19.04 21.03
N SER A 80 -25.30 20.20 21.70
CA SER A 80 -25.82 20.48 23.04
C SER A 80 -27.36 20.45 23.10
N GLU A 81 -28.07 21.05 22.14
CA GLU A 81 -29.54 21.11 22.09
C GLU A 81 -30.16 19.77 21.72
N ALA A 82 -29.57 19.05 20.75
CA ALA A 82 -30.03 17.70 20.40
C ALA A 82 -29.81 16.71 21.56
N ARG A 83 -28.68 16.81 22.27
CA ARG A 83 -28.42 16.04 23.49
C ARG A 83 -29.40 16.38 24.61
N LYS A 84 -29.71 17.67 24.80
CA LYS A 84 -30.66 18.12 25.82
C LYS A 84 -32.07 17.59 25.54
N TRP A 85 -32.52 17.67 24.28
CA TRP A 85 -33.81 17.13 23.87
C TRP A 85 -33.91 15.60 24.04
N LEU A 86 -32.89 14.84 23.60
CA LEU A 86 -32.85 13.38 23.71
C LEU A 86 -32.75 12.90 25.17
N ASN A 87 -32.00 13.58 26.02
CA ASN A 87 -31.74 13.15 27.40
C ASN A 87 -32.75 13.70 28.42
N GLU A 88 -33.34 14.88 28.20
CA GLU A 88 -34.21 15.54 29.18
C GLU A 88 -35.69 15.56 28.76
N GLU A 89 -36.04 15.82 27.50
CA GLU A 89 -37.45 15.93 27.08
C GLU A 89 -38.03 14.63 26.53
N PHE A 90 -37.28 13.91 25.69
CA PHE A 90 -37.76 12.66 25.11
C PHE A 90 -37.82 11.53 26.15
N TYR A 91 -36.76 11.39 26.97
CA TYR A 91 -36.72 10.36 28.01
C TYR A 91 -37.78 10.56 29.10
N GLU A 92 -38.09 11.80 29.47
CA GLU A 92 -39.10 12.11 30.49
C GLU A 92 -40.54 11.90 29.99
N ASN A 93 -40.81 12.12 28.70
CA ASN A 93 -42.16 12.05 28.15
C ASN A 93 -42.50 10.75 27.41
N ALA A 94 -41.50 9.98 26.93
CA ALA A 94 -41.73 8.77 26.12
C ALA A 94 -41.89 7.48 26.95
N PHE A 95 -41.50 7.51 28.22
CA PHE A 95 -41.49 6.34 29.10
C PHE A 95 -42.28 6.62 30.38
N SER A 96 -43.02 5.63 30.85
CA SER A 96 -43.66 5.65 32.17
C SER A 96 -42.61 5.56 33.30
N GLU A 97 -42.96 5.97 34.52
CA GLU A 97 -42.07 5.86 35.69
C GLU A 97 -41.64 4.41 35.98
N GLU A 98 -42.50 3.44 35.68
CA GLU A 98 -42.19 2.00 35.78
C GLU A 98 -41.09 1.60 34.78
N GLU A 99 -41.19 2.04 33.52
CA GLU A 99 -40.18 1.81 32.47
C GLU A 99 -38.86 2.52 32.80
N LYS A 100 -38.90 3.78 33.27
CA LYS A 100 -37.70 4.55 33.65
C LYS A 100 -36.92 3.90 34.79
N ASN A 101 -37.62 3.41 35.81
CA ASN A 101 -37.00 2.73 36.95
C ASN A 101 -36.38 1.38 36.55
N LEU A 102 -37.05 0.65 35.65
CA LEU A 102 -36.52 -0.59 35.11
C LEU A 102 -35.24 -0.34 34.27
N ILE A 103 -35.24 0.66 33.39
CA ILE A 103 -34.06 1.04 32.59
C ILE A 103 -32.88 1.43 33.50
N LYS A 104 -33.13 2.18 34.58
CA LYS A 104 -32.09 2.54 35.56
C LYS A 104 -31.50 1.31 36.26
N THR A 105 -32.34 0.34 36.61
CA THR A 105 -31.95 -0.89 37.30
C THR A 105 -31.07 -1.76 36.41
N VAL A 106 -31.46 -1.98 35.15
CA VAL A 106 -30.69 -2.80 34.19
C VAL A 106 -29.41 -2.09 33.71
N LYS A 107 -29.37 -0.74 33.71
CA LYS A 107 -28.12 0.01 33.42
C LYS A 107 -27.07 -0.12 34.53
N LYS A 108 -27.50 -0.23 35.79
CA LYS A 108 -26.60 -0.26 36.94
C LYS A 108 -25.88 -1.60 37.08
N ASP A 109 -26.60 -2.69 36.85
CA ASP A 109 -26.08 -4.04 37.01
C ASP A 109 -25.86 -4.67 35.62
N LYS A 110 -24.60 -4.94 35.24
CA LYS A 110 -24.24 -5.46 33.91
C LYS A 110 -24.96 -6.76 33.52
N VAL A 111 -25.51 -7.47 34.51
CA VAL A 111 -26.41 -8.63 34.37
C VAL A 111 -27.51 -8.48 35.41
N THR A 112 -28.76 -8.44 34.98
CA THR A 112 -29.93 -8.30 35.87
C THR A 112 -30.92 -9.42 35.62
N LEU A 113 -31.44 -10.03 36.69
CA LEU A 113 -32.50 -11.03 36.63
C LEU A 113 -33.84 -10.30 36.55
N LEU A 114 -34.61 -10.54 35.49
CA LEU A 114 -35.91 -9.90 35.27
C LEU A 114 -37.05 -10.91 35.38
N THR A 115 -38.16 -10.48 35.96
CA THR A 115 -39.43 -11.20 35.84
C THR A 115 -39.96 -11.11 34.40
N LYS A 116 -40.83 -12.05 34.00
CA LYS A 116 -41.44 -12.06 32.66
C LYS A 116 -42.12 -10.73 32.29
N LYS A 117 -42.85 -10.13 33.24
CA LYS A 117 -43.52 -8.84 33.06
C LYS A 117 -42.52 -7.71 32.81
N GLU A 118 -41.44 -7.66 33.59
CA GLU A 118 -40.37 -6.66 33.41
C GLU A 118 -39.64 -6.83 32.08
N ALA A 119 -39.39 -8.06 31.64
CA ALA A 119 -38.77 -8.33 30.35
C ALA A 119 -39.67 -7.91 29.17
N GLU A 120 -40.98 -8.18 29.23
CA GLU A 120 -41.96 -7.72 28.23
C GLU A 120 -42.05 -6.19 28.20
N THR A 121 -42.01 -5.53 29.37
CA THR A 121 -41.91 -4.06 29.48
C THR A 121 -40.60 -3.54 28.87
N LEU A 122 -39.46 -4.21 29.07
CA LEU A 122 -38.17 -3.81 28.49
C LEU A 122 -38.14 -3.95 26.96
N ILE A 123 -38.82 -4.96 26.41
CA ILE A 123 -38.98 -5.16 24.95
C ILE A 123 -39.83 -4.03 24.37
N SER A 124 -40.96 -3.71 25.01
CA SER A 124 -41.81 -2.57 24.64
C SER A 124 -41.04 -1.24 24.61
N VAL A 125 -40.20 -0.99 25.61
CA VAL A 125 -39.30 0.17 25.67
C VAL A 125 -38.34 0.20 24.47
N ASN A 126 -37.79 -0.96 24.08
CA ASN A 126 -36.86 -1.07 22.96
C ASN A 126 -37.53 -0.81 21.60
N ASP A 127 -38.78 -1.24 21.43
CA ASP A 127 -39.56 -1.00 20.22
C ASP A 127 -40.00 0.47 20.10
N LYS A 128 -40.39 1.13 21.19
CA LYS A 128 -40.60 2.59 21.23
C LYS A 128 -39.36 3.36 20.80
N LYS A 129 -38.17 2.88 21.18
CA LYS A 129 -36.88 3.49 20.82
C LYS A 129 -36.51 3.24 19.34
N ARG A 130 -36.79 2.05 18.81
CA ARG A 130 -36.62 1.72 17.37
C ARG A 130 -37.51 2.57 16.46
N GLY A 131 -38.74 2.88 16.88
CA GLY A 131 -39.63 3.78 16.15
C GLY A 131 -39.05 5.19 15.96
N VAL A 132 -38.34 5.70 16.97
CA VAL A 132 -37.66 7.01 16.90
C VAL A 132 -36.37 6.96 16.09
N ASP A 133 -35.63 5.85 16.15
CA ASP A 133 -34.47 5.61 15.30
C ASP A 133 -34.86 5.54 13.81
N TRP A 134 -36.00 4.93 13.50
CA TRP A 134 -36.60 4.91 12.16
C TRP A 134 -37.00 6.30 11.66
N TRP A 135 -37.59 7.14 12.54
CA TRP A 135 -37.95 8.52 12.22
C TRP A 135 -36.71 9.40 11.93
N LEU A 136 -35.62 9.23 12.70
CA LEU A 136 -34.35 9.94 12.50
C LEU A 136 -33.60 9.48 11.23
N ARG A 137 -33.63 8.18 10.90
CA ARG A 137 -33.06 7.62 9.66
C ARG A 137 -33.76 8.13 8.40
N SER A 138 -35.06 8.37 8.50
CA SER A 138 -35.89 8.92 7.41
C SER A 138 -35.53 10.37 7.07
N ALA A 139 -34.88 11.09 7.99
CA ALA A 139 -34.57 12.50 7.84
C ALA A 139 -33.22 12.79 7.14
N GLY A 140 -32.34 11.82 6.82
CA GLY A 140 -31.19 12.09 5.95
C GLY A 140 -30.07 11.04 5.87
N SER A 141 -29.89 10.53 4.65
CA SER A 141 -28.78 9.74 4.08
C SER A 141 -28.63 8.26 4.48
N THR A 142 -28.48 7.46 3.41
CA THR A 142 -28.45 6.00 3.27
C THR A 142 -27.23 5.32 3.89
N PHE A 143 -27.46 4.24 4.65
CA PHE A 143 -26.53 3.11 4.82
C PHE A 143 -27.33 1.79 4.86
N TYR A 144 -26.84 0.79 4.13
CA TYR A 144 -27.34 -0.59 4.12
C TYR A 144 -26.89 -1.33 5.39
N ASP A 145 -27.77 -2.15 5.95
CA ASP A 145 -27.37 -3.29 6.77
C ASP A 145 -28.29 -4.47 6.40
N ARG A 146 -27.69 -5.59 6.00
CA ARG A 146 -28.37 -6.84 5.64
C ARG A 146 -28.61 -7.66 6.91
N ASP A 147 -29.79 -8.27 6.95
CA ASP A 147 -30.19 -9.44 7.75
C ASP A 147 -30.26 -9.31 9.27
N ILE A 148 -31.49 -9.37 9.81
CA ILE A 148 -31.97 -10.46 10.67
C ILE A 148 -33.50 -10.37 10.72
N ALA A 149 -34.15 -11.37 10.13
CA ALA A 149 -35.55 -11.66 10.31
C ALA A 149 -35.83 -12.15 11.75
N VAL A 150 -36.86 -11.60 12.39
CA VAL A 150 -37.55 -12.29 13.49
C VAL A 150 -39.04 -12.32 13.16
N VAL A 151 -39.49 -13.56 12.98
CA VAL A 151 -40.88 -14.02 12.89
C VAL A 151 -41.73 -13.36 13.98
N ASN A 152 -42.81 -12.68 13.60
CA ASN A 152 -43.86 -12.30 14.53
C ASN A 152 -45.17 -13.00 14.14
N LYS A 153 -45.68 -13.84 15.03
CA LYS A 153 -46.95 -14.56 14.91
C LYS A 153 -47.94 -13.98 15.93
N TYR A 154 -48.99 -13.35 15.39
CA TYR A 154 -50.31 -13.04 15.96
C TYR A 154 -50.51 -11.90 16.98
N GLY A 155 -51.51 -11.06 16.65
CA GLY A 155 -52.40 -10.40 17.61
C GLY A 155 -52.91 -9.02 17.18
N CYS A 156 -54.10 -8.97 16.55
CA CYS A 156 -54.91 -7.76 16.24
C CYS A 156 -55.10 -6.81 17.45
N THR A 157 -55.45 -5.53 17.32
CA THR A 157 -56.72 -4.96 16.77
C THR A 157 -56.65 -3.41 16.70
N ASP A 158 -57.35 -2.81 15.72
CA ASP A 158 -57.94 -1.45 15.70
C ASP A 158 -57.01 -0.23 15.88
N SER A 159 -57.21 0.95 15.29
CA SER A 159 -58.09 1.50 14.27
C SER A 159 -57.57 2.94 13.98
N THR A 160 -57.87 3.46 12.79
CA THR A 160 -58.02 4.89 12.43
C THR A 160 -56.83 5.87 12.23
N MET A 161 -56.85 6.45 11.02
CA MET A 161 -56.47 7.81 10.55
C MET A 161 -55.00 8.09 10.14
N MET A 162 -54.73 8.14 8.81
CA MET A 162 -54.78 9.32 7.90
C MET A 162 -53.76 10.41 8.29
N SER A 163 -52.89 11.01 7.46
CA SER A 163 -52.77 11.27 6.01
C SER A 163 -51.29 11.72 5.78
N SER A 164 -50.64 11.78 4.61
CA SER A 164 -51.04 12.35 3.32
C SER A 164 -49.92 12.14 2.26
N ALA A 165 -50.35 11.89 1.01
CA ALA A 165 -49.74 12.16 -0.31
C ALA A 165 -48.25 11.82 -0.55
N CYS A 166 -47.87 11.02 -1.56
CA CYS A 166 -48.13 11.31 -2.98
C CYS A 166 -47.85 10.08 -3.88
N GLY A 167 -48.65 9.89 -4.94
CA GLY A 167 -48.17 9.29 -6.21
C GLY A 167 -48.68 7.89 -6.60
N ILE A 168 -49.86 7.84 -7.21
CA ILE A 168 -50.60 6.69 -7.76
C ILE A 168 -49.85 5.94 -8.89
N ARG A 169 -49.87 4.59 -8.88
CA ARG A 169 -50.16 3.69 -10.02
C ARG A 169 -50.67 2.32 -9.52
N PRO A 170 -51.53 1.62 -10.27
CA PRO A 170 -52.72 0.94 -9.75
C PRO A 170 -52.43 -0.44 -9.14
N ALA A 171 -52.97 -0.67 -7.94
CA ALA A 171 -53.15 -2.01 -7.40
C ALA A 171 -54.16 -2.76 -8.27
N ILE A 172 -53.71 -3.82 -8.94
CA ILE A 172 -54.60 -4.85 -9.46
C ILE A 172 -55.19 -5.52 -8.22
N TYR A 173 -56.44 -5.15 -7.92
CA TYR A 173 -57.32 -5.93 -7.05
C TYR A 173 -57.50 -7.29 -7.73
N ILE A 174 -56.74 -8.30 -7.29
CA ILE A 174 -57.14 -9.68 -7.55
C ILE A 174 -58.34 -9.92 -6.62
N ASP A 175 -59.52 -9.96 -7.23
CA ASP A 175 -60.75 -10.41 -6.59
C ASP A 175 -60.50 -11.78 -5.96
N LEU A 176 -60.46 -11.81 -4.63
CA LEU A 176 -60.26 -13.00 -3.80
C LEU A 176 -61.37 -14.06 -3.97
N LYS A 177 -62.36 -13.83 -4.84
CA LYS A 177 -63.33 -14.85 -5.24
C LYS A 177 -62.83 -15.89 -6.24
N THR A 178 -61.60 -15.76 -6.76
CA THR A 178 -61.01 -16.81 -7.63
C THR A 178 -60.17 -17.83 -6.85
N ALA A 179 -59.69 -17.48 -5.66
CA ALA A 179 -58.90 -18.38 -4.81
C ALA A 179 -59.74 -19.37 -3.99
N GLU A 180 -61.05 -19.12 -3.83
CA GLU A 180 -61.98 -20.04 -3.14
C GLU A 180 -62.41 -21.24 -4.02
N ARG A 181 -61.96 -21.33 -5.28
CA ARG A 181 -62.32 -22.45 -6.17
C ARG A 181 -61.40 -23.67 -6.10
N TYR A 182 -60.33 -23.64 -5.32
CA TYR A 182 -59.38 -24.76 -5.21
C TYR A 182 -59.03 -25.09 -3.75
N GLY A 183 -60.07 -25.20 -2.94
CA GLY A 183 -59.94 -25.53 -1.52
C GLY A 183 -61.10 -26.39 -1.03
N SER A 184 -61.27 -27.59 -1.58
CA SER A 184 -61.67 -28.80 -0.85
C SER A 184 -61.89 -29.95 -1.83
N ASP A 185 -61.54 -31.13 -1.34
CA ASP A 185 -61.85 -32.46 -1.85
C ASP A 185 -60.87 -33.11 -2.83
N GLU A 186 -60.76 -34.42 -2.61
CA GLU A 186 -59.76 -35.37 -3.07
C GLU A 186 -59.80 -35.61 -4.60
N GLU A 187 -58.69 -36.21 -5.07
CA GLU A 187 -58.45 -36.80 -6.40
C GLU A 187 -58.22 -35.84 -7.57
N ILE A 188 -56.94 -35.52 -7.81
CA ILE A 188 -56.41 -35.51 -9.18
C ILE A 188 -55.28 -36.53 -9.22
N ASN A 189 -55.60 -37.73 -9.71
CA ASN A 189 -54.61 -38.61 -10.29
C ASN A 189 -54.79 -38.52 -11.81
N THR A 190 -53.83 -37.92 -12.49
CA THR A 190 -53.25 -38.40 -13.75
C THR A 190 -52.09 -37.50 -14.13
N ASP A 191 -50.89 -38.08 -14.04
CA ASP A 191 -49.58 -37.52 -14.40
C ASP A 191 -49.14 -36.30 -13.56
N ASP A 192 -47.83 -36.18 -13.29
CA ASP A 192 -47.26 -35.23 -12.30
C ASP A 192 -47.56 -33.73 -12.57
N TYR A 193 -48.27 -33.40 -13.65
CA TYR A 193 -48.55 -32.07 -14.16
C TYR A 193 -50.02 -31.94 -14.59
N ASP A 194 -50.72 -30.93 -14.08
CA ASP A 194 -52.07 -30.55 -14.52
C ASP A 194 -51.97 -29.52 -15.64
N VAL A 195 -52.14 -29.98 -16.89
CA VAL A 195 -51.99 -29.19 -18.11
C VAL A 195 -53.29 -29.19 -18.92
N GLU A 196 -53.87 -28.01 -19.13
CA GLU A 196 -55.06 -27.84 -19.98
C GLU A 196 -54.78 -26.79 -21.07
N ASN A 197 -55.03 -27.14 -22.34
CA ASN A 197 -54.82 -26.26 -23.50
C ASN A 197 -53.40 -25.64 -23.56
N GLY A 198 -52.39 -26.38 -23.09
CA GLY A 198 -50.99 -25.93 -23.02
C GLY A 198 -50.69 -24.93 -21.90
N VAL A 199 -51.59 -24.77 -20.93
CA VAL A 199 -51.39 -24.00 -19.70
C VAL A 199 -51.20 -24.96 -18.52
N LEU A 200 -50.12 -24.79 -17.76
CA LEU A 200 -49.88 -25.53 -16.53
C LEU A 200 -50.62 -24.87 -15.37
N TYR A 201 -51.52 -25.60 -14.71
CA TYR A 201 -52.32 -25.15 -13.57
C TYR A 201 -51.85 -25.73 -12.23
N GLY A 202 -51.16 -26.87 -12.26
CA GLY A 202 -50.75 -27.57 -11.04
C GLY A 202 -49.60 -28.54 -11.27
N VAL A 203 -48.83 -28.80 -10.22
CA VAL A 203 -47.75 -29.80 -10.20
C VAL A 203 -47.87 -30.66 -8.95
N SER A 204 -47.50 -31.94 -9.08
CA SER A 204 -47.42 -32.90 -7.99
C SER A 204 -46.57 -32.37 -6.82
N LYS A 205 -47.14 -32.37 -5.62
CA LYS A 205 -46.50 -31.84 -4.40
C LYS A 205 -45.32 -32.69 -3.88
N ASN A 206 -45.12 -33.88 -4.44
CA ASN A 206 -44.09 -34.82 -4.02
C ASN A 206 -42.77 -34.69 -4.80
N LEU A 207 -42.71 -33.80 -5.79
CA LEU A 207 -41.52 -33.62 -6.61
C LEU A 207 -40.44 -32.81 -5.89
N SER A 208 -39.20 -33.29 -5.94
CA SER A 208 -38.00 -32.51 -5.60
C SER A 208 -37.48 -31.70 -6.79
N GLU A 209 -37.63 -32.21 -8.00
CA GLU A 209 -37.35 -31.50 -9.25
C GLU A 209 -38.51 -31.67 -10.22
N ALA A 210 -38.88 -30.60 -10.93
CA ALA A 210 -39.96 -30.63 -11.92
C ALA A 210 -39.41 -30.36 -13.33
N PHE A 211 -39.70 -31.25 -14.27
CA PHE A 211 -39.38 -31.12 -15.69
C PHE A 211 -40.67 -30.86 -16.46
N ILE A 212 -40.93 -29.60 -16.77
CA ILE A 212 -42.21 -29.19 -17.33
C ILE A 212 -42.33 -29.70 -18.79
N PRO A 213 -43.44 -30.38 -19.16
CA PRO A 213 -43.62 -30.95 -20.48
C PRO A 213 -43.49 -29.93 -21.62
N GLY A 214 -42.99 -30.39 -22.78
CA GLY A 214 -42.69 -29.53 -23.93
C GLY A 214 -43.93 -28.88 -24.57
N GLU A 215 -45.12 -29.47 -24.41
CA GLU A 215 -46.39 -28.91 -24.87
C GLU A 215 -46.88 -27.69 -24.08
N VAL A 216 -46.32 -27.45 -22.88
CA VAL A 216 -46.67 -26.31 -22.03
C VAL A 216 -46.12 -25.03 -22.64
N ASN A 217 -47.02 -24.11 -22.99
CA ASN A 217 -46.68 -22.81 -23.55
C ASN A 217 -47.05 -21.64 -22.62
N LYS A 218 -47.75 -21.88 -21.49
CA LYS A 218 -47.99 -20.89 -20.43
C LYS A 218 -47.94 -21.53 -19.05
N ILE A 219 -47.40 -20.81 -18.06
CA ILE A 219 -47.51 -21.17 -16.64
C ILE A 219 -48.60 -20.32 -15.99
N GLY A 220 -49.58 -20.96 -15.35
CA GLY A 220 -50.68 -20.32 -14.64
C GLY A 220 -50.27 -19.64 -13.33
N VAL A 221 -51.09 -18.69 -12.85
CA VAL A 221 -50.96 -18.10 -11.51
C VAL A 221 -50.95 -19.25 -10.49
N VAL A 222 -50.02 -19.21 -9.54
CA VAL A 222 -49.91 -20.19 -8.44
C VAL A 222 -49.75 -21.67 -8.87
N ALA A 223 -49.28 -21.95 -10.09
CA ALA A 223 -49.15 -23.33 -10.60
C ALA A 223 -48.30 -24.28 -9.75
N PHE A 224 -47.35 -23.75 -8.96
CA PHE A 224 -46.50 -24.54 -8.07
C PHE A 224 -46.86 -24.34 -6.59
N ASN A 225 -47.99 -23.72 -6.27
CA ASN A 225 -48.29 -23.25 -4.92
C ASN A 225 -48.24 -24.36 -3.86
N GLY A 226 -47.43 -24.12 -2.83
CA GLY A 226 -47.27 -25.04 -1.70
C GLY A 226 -46.43 -26.29 -2.00
N CYS A 227 -45.71 -26.35 -3.12
CA CYS A 227 -44.73 -27.41 -3.41
C CYS A 227 -43.49 -27.24 -2.52
N SER A 228 -43.58 -27.69 -1.27
CA SER A 228 -42.55 -27.46 -0.27
C SER A 228 -41.28 -28.31 -0.47
N LEU A 229 -41.36 -29.42 -1.22
CA LEU A 229 -40.20 -30.29 -1.50
C LEU A 229 -39.41 -29.85 -2.74
N LEU A 230 -39.99 -29.00 -3.58
CA LEU A 230 -39.43 -28.61 -4.87
C LEU A 230 -38.19 -27.75 -4.67
N THR A 231 -37.08 -28.15 -5.27
CA THR A 231 -35.78 -27.44 -5.21
C THR A 231 -35.34 -26.91 -6.56
N ARG A 232 -35.77 -27.52 -7.68
CA ARG A 232 -35.41 -27.10 -9.04
C ARG A 232 -36.56 -27.30 -10.03
N VAL A 233 -36.74 -26.34 -10.96
CA VAL A 233 -37.72 -26.47 -12.06
C VAL A 233 -37.04 -26.24 -13.40
N VAL A 234 -37.28 -27.13 -14.37
CA VAL A 234 -36.84 -26.99 -15.76
C VAL A 234 -38.05 -26.63 -16.61
N LEU A 235 -38.00 -25.44 -17.22
CA LEU A 235 -39.05 -24.91 -18.09
C LEU A 235 -38.79 -25.30 -19.56
N PRO A 236 -39.83 -25.52 -20.38
CA PRO A 236 -39.67 -25.90 -21.77
C PRO A 236 -39.31 -24.68 -22.63
N ASP A 237 -38.54 -24.90 -23.70
CA ASP A 237 -38.08 -23.82 -24.59
C ASP A 237 -39.22 -23.09 -25.32
N GLY A 238 -40.36 -23.77 -25.52
CA GLY A 238 -41.56 -23.27 -26.22
C GLY A 238 -42.48 -22.37 -25.37
N LEU A 239 -42.07 -22.07 -24.13
CA LEU A 239 -42.85 -21.25 -23.21
C LEU A 239 -43.03 -19.82 -23.75
N LYS A 240 -44.26 -19.28 -23.70
CA LYS A 240 -44.62 -17.95 -24.24
C LYS A 240 -44.87 -16.90 -23.16
N THR A 241 -45.27 -17.29 -21.96
CA THR A 241 -45.48 -16.36 -20.83
C THR A 241 -45.51 -17.11 -19.50
N VAL A 242 -45.11 -16.43 -18.43
CA VAL A 242 -45.32 -16.86 -17.04
C VAL A 242 -46.19 -15.84 -16.30
N GLN A 243 -47.10 -16.33 -15.46
CA GLN A 243 -47.97 -15.49 -14.64
C GLN A 243 -47.37 -15.22 -13.24
N PRO A 244 -47.72 -14.10 -12.59
CA PRO A 244 -47.11 -13.71 -11.31
C PRO A 244 -47.28 -14.75 -10.20
N SER A 245 -46.29 -14.81 -9.30
CA SER A 245 -46.36 -15.62 -8.07
C SER A 245 -46.53 -17.11 -8.33
N MET A 246 -45.98 -17.64 -9.43
CA MET A 246 -46.10 -19.06 -9.79
C MET A 246 -45.53 -20.01 -8.73
N PHE A 247 -44.55 -19.56 -7.91
CA PHE A 247 -43.88 -20.34 -6.85
C PHE A 247 -44.33 -20.01 -5.42
N PHE A 248 -45.52 -19.44 -5.23
CA PHE A 248 -46.00 -19.08 -3.90
C PHE A 248 -45.91 -20.25 -2.89
N TYR A 249 -45.39 -20.00 -1.69
CA TYR A 249 -45.14 -21.01 -0.64
C TYR A 249 -44.21 -22.20 -1.01
N CYS A 250 -43.38 -22.10 -2.06
CA CYS A 250 -42.33 -23.10 -2.38
C CYS A 250 -41.05 -22.87 -1.56
N LYS A 251 -41.05 -23.28 -0.29
CA LYS A 251 -40.01 -22.89 0.69
C LYS A 251 -38.58 -23.39 0.42
N ASN A 252 -38.42 -24.49 -0.31
CA ASN A 252 -37.13 -25.11 -0.58
C ASN A 252 -36.59 -24.83 -2.00
N MET A 253 -37.28 -23.96 -2.74
CA MET A 253 -36.94 -23.63 -4.12
C MET A 253 -35.56 -22.97 -4.19
N LYS A 254 -34.67 -23.50 -5.03
CA LYS A 254 -33.31 -22.99 -5.20
C LYS A 254 -33.08 -22.37 -6.57
N SER A 255 -33.53 -23.02 -7.62
CA SER A 255 -33.25 -22.56 -8.97
C SER A 255 -34.35 -22.87 -9.99
N VAL A 256 -34.37 -22.10 -11.07
CA VAL A 256 -35.19 -22.36 -12.26
C VAL A 256 -34.30 -22.37 -13.49
N CYS A 257 -34.40 -23.43 -14.29
CA CYS A 257 -33.68 -23.59 -15.53
C CYS A 257 -34.57 -23.27 -16.73
N PHE A 258 -34.09 -22.41 -17.63
CA PHE A 258 -34.77 -22.10 -18.88
C PHE A 258 -33.75 -21.97 -20.01
N LYS A 259 -33.93 -22.70 -21.11
CA LYS A 259 -33.01 -22.71 -22.26
C LYS A 259 -31.53 -22.94 -21.88
N GLY A 260 -31.30 -23.81 -20.89
CA GLY A 260 -29.97 -24.11 -20.36
C GLY A 260 -29.36 -23.05 -19.44
N LEU A 261 -30.04 -21.91 -19.24
CA LEU A 261 -29.65 -20.91 -18.24
C LEU A 261 -30.25 -21.29 -16.89
N GLU A 262 -29.40 -21.41 -15.87
CA GLU A 262 -29.82 -21.62 -14.49
C GLU A 262 -29.98 -20.26 -13.79
N ILE A 263 -31.19 -19.99 -13.28
CA ILE A 263 -31.51 -18.81 -12.48
C ILE A 263 -31.57 -19.22 -11.02
N GLU A 264 -30.57 -18.82 -10.24
CA GLU A 264 -30.50 -19.09 -8.81
C GLU A 264 -31.36 -18.07 -8.05
N LEU A 265 -32.29 -18.55 -7.23
CA LEU A 265 -33.17 -17.69 -6.43
C LEU A 265 -32.37 -16.90 -5.37
N SER A 266 -31.21 -17.41 -4.94
CA SER A 266 -30.31 -16.70 -4.02
C SER A 266 -29.70 -15.44 -4.62
N ASP A 267 -29.62 -15.33 -5.95
CA ASP A 267 -29.11 -14.14 -6.63
C ASP A 267 -30.16 -13.02 -6.65
N LEU A 268 -31.45 -13.34 -6.50
CA LEU A 268 -32.57 -12.42 -6.64
C LEU A 268 -32.81 -11.64 -5.33
N LYS A 269 -33.13 -10.34 -5.45
CA LYS A 269 -33.39 -9.50 -4.26
C LYS A 269 -34.79 -9.77 -3.71
N ASP A 270 -35.74 -9.97 -4.61
CA ASP A 270 -37.11 -10.35 -4.33
C ASP A 270 -37.47 -11.50 -5.27
N PRO A 271 -37.25 -12.76 -4.88
CA PRO A 271 -37.42 -13.91 -5.76
C PRO A 271 -38.82 -14.01 -6.38
N ASP A 272 -39.86 -13.61 -5.65
CA ASP A 272 -41.24 -13.69 -6.11
C ASP A 272 -41.54 -12.67 -7.23
N ARG A 273 -40.83 -11.55 -7.27
CA ARG A 273 -41.03 -10.50 -8.28
C ARG A 273 -39.98 -10.54 -9.40
N ASP A 274 -38.72 -10.73 -9.02
CA ASP A 274 -37.58 -10.63 -9.93
C ASP A 274 -37.55 -11.83 -10.89
N LEU A 275 -37.92 -13.03 -10.43
CA LEU A 275 -37.92 -14.25 -11.24
C LEU A 275 -38.90 -14.14 -12.41
N ASP A 276 -40.14 -13.73 -12.13
CA ASP A 276 -41.18 -13.55 -13.15
C ASP A 276 -40.75 -12.52 -14.20
N THR A 277 -40.07 -11.47 -13.75
CA THR A 277 -39.59 -10.39 -14.61
C THR A 277 -38.44 -10.86 -15.50
N ILE A 278 -37.48 -11.61 -14.95
CA ILE A 278 -36.34 -12.17 -15.69
C ILE A 278 -36.82 -13.23 -16.69
N LEU A 279 -37.70 -14.15 -16.28
CA LEU A 279 -38.23 -15.18 -17.17
C LEU A 279 -39.01 -14.56 -18.32
N ASN A 280 -39.92 -13.61 -18.05
CA ASN A 280 -40.67 -12.95 -19.12
C ASN A 280 -39.74 -12.17 -20.08
N MET A 281 -38.71 -11.50 -19.57
CA MET A 281 -37.67 -10.86 -20.39
C MET A 281 -36.99 -11.86 -21.34
N LEU A 282 -36.58 -13.03 -20.85
CA LEU A 282 -35.91 -14.07 -21.64
C LEU A 282 -36.84 -14.81 -22.61
N ILE A 283 -38.11 -14.98 -22.25
CA ILE A 283 -39.14 -15.63 -23.06
C ILE A 283 -39.52 -14.74 -24.25
N THR A 284 -39.77 -13.46 -23.98
CA THR A 284 -40.26 -12.50 -24.99
C THR A 284 -39.14 -11.84 -25.80
N ASN A 285 -37.89 -12.00 -25.37
CA ASN A 285 -36.74 -11.23 -25.84
C ASN A 285 -36.95 -9.70 -25.72
N ASP A 286 -37.83 -9.23 -24.83
CA ASP A 286 -37.97 -7.82 -24.51
C ASP A 286 -37.00 -7.42 -23.39
N PHE A 287 -35.80 -7.01 -23.78
CA PHE A 287 -34.76 -6.57 -22.84
C PHE A 287 -34.96 -5.14 -22.32
N THR A 288 -36.02 -4.44 -22.75
CA THR A 288 -36.34 -3.07 -22.30
C THR A 288 -37.08 -3.04 -20.97
N VAL A 289 -37.60 -4.18 -20.50
CA VAL A 289 -38.34 -4.36 -19.25
C VAL A 289 -37.64 -3.70 -18.05
N GLU A 290 -38.36 -2.92 -17.27
CA GLU A 290 -37.78 -2.23 -16.10
C GLU A 290 -37.60 -3.21 -14.92
N CYS A 291 -36.34 -3.54 -14.60
CA CYS A 291 -35.96 -4.40 -13.49
C CYS A 291 -34.59 -3.99 -12.92
N ASP A 292 -34.12 -4.70 -11.89
CA ASP A 292 -32.79 -4.45 -11.33
C ASP A 292 -31.71 -4.59 -12.42
N LYS A 293 -30.93 -3.52 -12.61
CA LYS A 293 -29.95 -3.46 -13.70
C LYS A 293 -28.86 -4.51 -13.58
N TYR A 294 -28.46 -4.87 -12.36
CA TYR A 294 -27.44 -5.88 -12.14
C TYR A 294 -27.95 -7.26 -12.55
N LEU A 295 -29.14 -7.65 -12.06
CA LEU A 295 -29.76 -8.94 -12.41
C LEU A 295 -30.03 -9.05 -13.91
N LYS A 296 -30.54 -7.98 -14.53
CA LYS A 296 -30.75 -7.89 -15.98
C LYS A 296 -29.47 -8.21 -16.72
N TYR A 297 -28.41 -7.45 -16.47
CA TYR A 297 -27.18 -7.57 -17.21
C TYR A 297 -26.50 -8.92 -16.96
N ARG A 298 -26.54 -9.45 -15.74
CA ARG A 298 -26.01 -10.76 -15.38
C ARG A 298 -26.67 -11.87 -16.22
N TYR A 299 -27.98 -12.02 -16.10
CA TYR A 299 -28.70 -13.09 -16.79
C TYR A 299 -28.77 -12.89 -18.30
N LEU A 300 -28.77 -11.65 -18.80
CA LEU A 300 -28.68 -11.39 -20.23
C LEU A 300 -27.31 -11.81 -20.80
N THR A 301 -26.23 -11.54 -20.06
CA THR A 301 -24.87 -11.94 -20.43
C THR A 301 -24.77 -13.47 -20.48
N ASP A 302 -25.21 -14.14 -19.42
CA ASP A 302 -25.15 -15.60 -19.33
C ASP A 302 -26.05 -16.24 -20.41
N TYR A 303 -27.25 -15.71 -20.64
CA TYR A 303 -28.13 -16.15 -21.73
C TYR A 303 -27.48 -16.02 -23.11
N PHE A 304 -26.83 -14.88 -23.40
CA PHE A 304 -26.11 -14.70 -24.66
C PHE A 304 -24.95 -15.69 -24.79
N LEU A 305 -24.14 -15.85 -23.75
CA LEU A 305 -22.97 -16.74 -23.77
C LEU A 305 -23.36 -18.20 -23.97
N ILE A 306 -24.52 -18.63 -23.45
CA ILE A 306 -25.04 -20.00 -23.60
C ILE A 306 -25.72 -20.19 -24.97
N SER A 307 -26.59 -19.27 -25.38
CA SER A 307 -27.49 -19.49 -26.52
C SER A 307 -27.04 -18.87 -27.83
N GLY A 308 -26.12 -17.89 -27.80
CA GLY A 308 -25.75 -17.09 -28.96
C GLY A 308 -26.89 -16.19 -29.48
N ASN A 309 -27.93 -15.92 -28.68
CA ASN A 309 -29.11 -15.17 -29.10
C ASN A 309 -28.77 -13.78 -29.69
N ILE A 310 -29.29 -13.49 -30.89
CA ILE A 310 -28.94 -12.29 -31.68
C ILE A 310 -29.52 -11.03 -31.04
N GLU A 311 -30.75 -11.08 -30.53
CA GLU A 311 -31.41 -9.93 -29.90
C GLU A 311 -30.68 -9.53 -28.61
N ALA A 312 -30.28 -10.51 -27.79
CA ALA A 312 -29.49 -10.32 -26.58
C ALA A 312 -28.13 -9.69 -26.92
N LYS A 313 -27.46 -10.19 -27.96
CA LYS A 313 -26.20 -9.63 -28.46
C LYS A 313 -26.35 -8.15 -28.83
N GLU A 314 -27.35 -7.79 -29.65
CA GLU A 314 -27.53 -6.40 -30.08
C GLU A 314 -27.87 -5.47 -28.92
N TYR A 315 -28.66 -5.94 -27.94
CA TYR A 315 -28.94 -5.18 -26.73
C TYR A 315 -27.67 -4.99 -25.87
N ILE A 316 -26.94 -6.07 -25.60
CA ILE A 316 -25.65 -6.05 -24.88
C ILE A 316 -24.70 -5.05 -25.54
N LYS A 317 -24.58 -5.08 -26.86
CA LYS A 317 -23.73 -4.17 -27.64
C LYS A 317 -24.13 -2.71 -27.45
N SER A 318 -25.43 -2.42 -27.48
CA SER A 318 -25.95 -1.05 -27.31
C SER A 318 -25.71 -0.49 -25.90
N GLU A 319 -25.76 -1.33 -24.87
CA GLU A 319 -25.66 -0.93 -23.45
C GLU A 319 -24.30 -1.29 -22.81
N PHE A 320 -23.34 -1.79 -23.59
CA PHE A 320 -22.08 -2.37 -23.09
C PHE A 320 -21.32 -1.49 -22.07
N PRO A 321 -21.12 -0.17 -22.29
CA PRO A 321 -20.43 0.66 -21.29
C PRO A 321 -21.18 0.79 -19.96
N LYS A 322 -22.52 0.75 -19.98
CA LYS A 322 -23.35 0.83 -18.77
C LYS A 322 -23.37 -0.51 -18.04
N MET A 323 -23.40 -1.61 -18.79
CA MET A 323 -23.28 -2.97 -18.25
C MET A 323 -21.97 -3.13 -17.47
N VAL A 324 -20.83 -2.82 -18.08
CA VAL A 324 -19.51 -2.96 -17.43
C VAL A 324 -19.45 -2.10 -16.16
N ASN A 325 -19.95 -0.86 -16.19
CA ASN A 325 -20.08 -0.02 -14.99
C ASN A 325 -20.96 -0.63 -13.87
N THR A 326 -21.93 -1.48 -14.23
CA THR A 326 -22.82 -2.15 -13.27
C THR A 326 -22.12 -3.34 -12.63
N PHE A 327 -21.31 -4.09 -13.39
CA PHE A 327 -20.51 -5.22 -12.90
C PHE A 327 -19.26 -4.79 -12.11
N ILE A 328 -18.76 -3.57 -12.30
CA ILE A 328 -17.67 -2.92 -11.51
C ILE A 328 -18.07 -2.64 -10.03
N LYS A 329 -19.02 -3.38 -9.49
CA LYS A 329 -19.47 -3.34 -8.09
C LYS A 329 -19.63 -4.73 -7.47
N ALA A 330 -19.43 -5.79 -8.25
CA ALA A 330 -19.55 -7.18 -7.84
C ALA A 330 -18.34 -7.95 -8.37
N ASP A 331 -18.05 -9.13 -7.82
CA ASP A 331 -16.91 -9.98 -8.18
C ASP A 331 -17.08 -10.66 -9.57
N ASP A 332 -17.60 -9.94 -10.57
CA ASP A 332 -17.98 -10.45 -11.90
C ASP A 332 -16.91 -10.24 -12.99
N ALA A 333 -15.64 -10.10 -12.60
CA ALA A 333 -14.54 -9.88 -13.54
C ALA A 333 -14.49 -10.97 -14.63
N GLU A 334 -14.73 -12.23 -14.27
CA GLU A 334 -14.73 -13.37 -15.21
C GLU A 334 -15.79 -13.25 -16.30
N ARG A 335 -16.99 -12.75 -15.97
CA ARG A 335 -18.08 -12.52 -16.95
C ARG A 335 -17.71 -11.44 -17.94
N ILE A 336 -17.14 -10.34 -17.45
CA ILE A 336 -16.65 -9.25 -18.30
C ILE A 336 -15.54 -9.76 -19.22
N CYS A 337 -14.58 -10.52 -18.69
CA CYS A 337 -13.53 -11.14 -19.48
C CYS A 337 -14.11 -12.08 -20.56
N SER A 338 -15.11 -12.88 -20.23
CA SER A 338 -15.77 -13.78 -21.19
C SER A 338 -16.43 -13.00 -22.33
N LEU A 339 -17.11 -11.90 -22.04
CA LEU A 339 -17.68 -11.02 -23.07
C LEU A 339 -16.61 -10.34 -23.94
N VAL A 340 -15.55 -9.80 -23.32
CA VAL A 340 -14.46 -9.12 -24.04
C VAL A 340 -13.77 -10.08 -25.01
N LYS A 341 -13.57 -11.35 -24.62
CA LYS A 341 -12.98 -12.40 -25.46
C LYS A 341 -13.78 -12.74 -26.72
N THR A 342 -15.08 -12.43 -26.75
CA THR A 342 -15.90 -12.68 -27.95
C THR A 342 -15.55 -11.75 -29.11
N ASP A 343 -14.86 -10.62 -28.85
CA ASP A 343 -14.54 -9.57 -29.82
C ASP A 343 -15.76 -8.86 -30.45
N GLN A 344 -16.97 -9.10 -29.94
CA GLN A 344 -18.20 -8.61 -30.57
C GLN A 344 -18.72 -7.28 -30.00
N PHE A 345 -18.20 -6.86 -28.84
CA PHE A 345 -18.74 -5.73 -28.05
C PHE A 345 -17.75 -4.58 -27.86
N ILE A 346 -16.50 -4.78 -28.25
CA ILE A 346 -15.40 -3.84 -28.03
C ILE A 346 -15.27 -2.93 -29.26
N GLU A 347 -15.72 -1.68 -29.12
CA GLU A 347 -15.51 -0.65 -30.12
C GLU A 347 -14.46 0.36 -29.64
N LYS A 348 -13.66 0.90 -30.56
CA LYS A 348 -12.62 1.93 -30.31
C LYS A 348 -13.09 3.06 -29.39
N LYS A 349 -14.31 3.58 -29.60
CA LYS A 349 -14.88 4.66 -28.78
C LYS A 349 -15.16 4.26 -27.32
N ASN A 350 -15.40 2.97 -27.07
CA ASN A 350 -15.76 2.44 -25.76
C ASN A 350 -14.54 1.97 -24.97
N VAL A 351 -13.48 1.46 -25.62
CA VAL A 351 -12.28 0.94 -24.94
C VAL A 351 -11.62 1.96 -24.01
N ASN A 352 -11.44 3.20 -24.47
CA ASN A 352 -10.83 4.26 -23.64
C ASN A 352 -11.65 4.58 -22.40
N LYS A 353 -12.98 4.59 -22.56
CA LYS A 353 -13.91 4.84 -21.46
C LYS A 353 -13.88 3.68 -20.46
N LEU A 354 -13.79 2.44 -20.94
CA LEU A 354 -13.70 1.24 -20.13
C LEU A 354 -12.38 1.18 -19.36
N LEU A 355 -11.23 1.33 -20.03
CA LEU A 355 -9.92 1.37 -19.38
C LEU A 355 -9.88 2.42 -18.26
N THR A 356 -10.32 3.65 -18.55
CA THR A 356 -10.41 4.71 -17.54
C THR A 356 -11.25 4.28 -16.33
N THR A 357 -12.42 3.69 -16.57
CA THR A 357 -13.32 3.23 -15.51
C THR A 357 -12.68 2.13 -14.66
N VAL A 358 -12.06 1.15 -15.30
CA VAL A 358 -11.45 -0.02 -14.65
C VAL A 358 -10.25 0.40 -13.80
N PHE A 359 -9.40 1.31 -14.30
CA PHE A 359 -8.31 1.91 -13.54
C PHE A 359 -8.81 2.77 -12.37
N GLU A 360 -9.77 3.67 -12.58
CA GLU A 360 -10.33 4.53 -11.53
C GLU A 360 -10.96 3.73 -10.38
N LYS A 361 -11.54 2.58 -10.71
CA LYS A 361 -12.24 1.71 -9.76
C LYS A 361 -11.35 0.58 -9.21
N LYS A 362 -10.10 0.45 -9.68
CA LYS A 362 -9.12 -0.59 -9.29
C LYS A 362 -9.54 -2.03 -9.60
N TYR A 363 -10.25 -2.26 -10.70
CA TYR A 363 -10.70 -3.61 -11.13
C TYR A 363 -9.68 -4.26 -12.07
N PHE A 364 -8.52 -4.59 -11.53
CA PHE A 364 -7.34 -4.86 -12.36
C PHE A 364 -7.38 -6.14 -13.20
N ASP A 365 -8.23 -7.11 -12.88
CA ASP A 365 -8.33 -8.41 -13.58
C ASP A 365 -8.65 -8.28 -15.08
N VAL A 366 -9.34 -7.20 -15.47
CA VAL A 366 -9.77 -6.95 -16.86
C VAL A 366 -8.75 -6.10 -17.64
N VAL A 367 -7.77 -5.51 -16.95
CA VAL A 367 -6.81 -4.56 -17.54
C VAL A 367 -5.93 -5.19 -18.62
N PRO A 368 -5.31 -6.37 -18.43
CA PRO A 368 -4.46 -6.98 -19.44
C PRO A 368 -5.17 -7.16 -20.77
N MET A 369 -6.41 -7.64 -20.73
CA MET A 369 -7.22 -7.86 -21.93
C MET A 369 -7.62 -6.54 -22.61
N LEU A 370 -8.03 -5.53 -21.83
CA LEU A 370 -8.40 -4.23 -22.41
C LEU A 370 -7.19 -3.49 -23.00
N LEU A 371 -5.99 -3.65 -22.44
CA LEU A 371 -4.75 -3.11 -23.01
C LEU A 371 -4.38 -3.83 -24.31
N GLU A 372 -4.48 -5.16 -24.36
CA GLU A 372 -4.28 -5.93 -25.59
C GLU A 372 -5.25 -5.47 -26.70
N TYR A 373 -6.52 -5.23 -26.35
CA TYR A 373 -7.51 -4.73 -27.30
C TYR A 373 -7.26 -3.29 -27.74
N LYS A 374 -6.83 -2.41 -26.82
CA LYS A 374 -6.43 -1.05 -27.20
C LYS A 374 -5.28 -1.09 -28.20
N ASP A 375 -4.31 -1.97 -27.99
CA ASP A 375 -3.19 -2.21 -28.91
C ASP A 375 -3.63 -2.47 -30.36
N LYS A 376 -4.66 -3.29 -30.52
CA LYS A 376 -5.23 -3.64 -31.83
C LYS A 376 -5.98 -2.48 -32.50
N LEU A 377 -6.49 -1.53 -31.72
CA LEU A 377 -7.37 -0.46 -32.19
C LEU A 377 -6.65 0.88 -32.39
N ASP A 378 -5.71 1.23 -31.50
CA ASP A 378 -4.92 2.45 -31.52
C ASP A 378 -3.67 2.33 -30.63
N LYS A 379 -2.60 3.05 -30.99
CA LYS A 379 -1.50 3.28 -30.05
C LYS A 379 -1.92 4.25 -28.94
N PHE A 380 -1.42 4.02 -27.73
CA PHE A 380 -1.60 4.94 -26.60
C PHE A 380 -1.00 6.32 -26.87
N LYS A 381 -1.65 7.36 -26.34
CA LYS A 381 -1.01 8.66 -26.15
C LYS A 381 -0.30 8.68 -24.80
N TYR A 382 0.88 9.29 -24.74
CA TYR A 382 1.68 9.38 -23.53
C TYR A 382 0.91 9.93 -22.29
N ASP A 383 0.11 10.98 -22.49
CA ASP A 383 -0.74 11.55 -21.41
C ASP A 383 -1.72 10.53 -20.80
N GLU A 384 -2.20 9.57 -21.61
CA GLU A 384 -3.09 8.51 -21.14
C GLU A 384 -2.33 7.47 -20.30
N THR A 385 -1.08 7.15 -20.67
CA THR A 385 -0.25 6.21 -19.88
C THR A 385 0.10 6.76 -18.50
N GLU A 386 0.47 8.04 -18.39
CA GLU A 386 0.76 8.66 -17.08
C GLU A 386 -0.50 8.73 -16.20
N LYS A 387 -1.67 8.99 -16.81
CA LYS A 387 -2.96 8.92 -16.11
C LYS A 387 -3.20 7.51 -15.54
N TYR A 388 -2.90 6.45 -16.29
CA TYR A 388 -3.10 5.06 -15.84
C TYR A 388 -2.06 4.60 -14.82
N LEU A 389 -0.80 5.00 -14.96
CA LEU A 389 0.25 4.76 -13.96
C LEU A 389 -0.14 5.35 -12.59
N LYS A 390 -0.75 6.54 -12.58
CA LYS A 390 -1.27 7.15 -11.36
C LYS A 390 -2.35 6.28 -10.69
N TYR A 391 -3.28 5.71 -11.46
CA TYR A 391 -4.32 4.83 -10.91
C TYR A 391 -3.80 3.45 -10.51
N ALA A 392 -2.79 2.93 -11.22
CA ALA A 392 -2.13 1.65 -10.94
C ALA A 392 -1.22 1.69 -9.70
N SER A 393 -0.93 2.88 -9.16
CA SER A 393 -0.08 3.04 -7.98
C SER A 393 -0.51 2.13 -6.82
N GLY A 394 0.44 1.32 -6.34
CA GLY A 394 0.21 0.31 -5.28
C GLY A 394 -0.17 -1.08 -5.79
N ASN A 395 -0.22 -1.32 -7.11
CA ASN A 395 -0.28 -2.65 -7.71
C ASN A 395 0.91 -2.84 -8.66
N GLU A 396 1.93 -3.59 -8.22
CA GLU A 396 3.20 -3.75 -8.94
C GLU A 396 3.02 -4.47 -10.28
N GLU A 397 2.19 -5.50 -10.34
CA GLU A 397 1.94 -6.28 -11.55
C GLU A 397 1.30 -5.43 -12.65
N ILE A 398 0.28 -4.64 -12.30
CA ILE A 398 -0.40 -3.75 -13.26
C ILE A 398 0.47 -2.56 -13.62
N THR A 399 1.24 -2.04 -12.67
CA THR A 399 2.20 -0.96 -12.95
C THR A 399 3.24 -1.46 -13.95
N ALA A 400 3.83 -2.63 -13.74
CA ALA A 400 4.77 -3.25 -14.66
C ALA A 400 4.14 -3.47 -16.04
N LEU A 401 2.89 -3.94 -16.10
CA LEU A 401 2.16 -4.14 -17.36
C LEU A 401 1.92 -2.83 -18.13
N VAL A 402 1.52 -1.75 -17.44
CA VAL A 402 1.34 -0.42 -18.06
C VAL A 402 2.68 0.16 -18.51
N LEU A 403 3.76 -0.06 -17.75
CA LEU A 403 5.12 0.35 -18.11
C LEU A 403 5.66 -0.44 -19.30
N ASP A 404 5.50 -1.76 -19.32
CA ASP A 404 5.90 -2.63 -20.45
C ASP A 404 5.19 -2.21 -21.73
N TYR A 405 3.88 -1.97 -21.65
CA TYR A 405 3.10 -1.44 -22.76
C TYR A 405 3.61 -0.07 -23.22
N ARG A 406 3.91 0.86 -22.30
CA ARG A 406 4.46 2.19 -22.64
C ARG A 406 5.80 2.06 -23.35
N ASN A 407 6.69 1.24 -22.81
CA ASN A 407 8.06 1.05 -23.30
C ASN A 407 8.09 0.28 -24.63
N LYS A 408 7.05 -0.49 -24.97
CA LYS A 408 6.85 -1.08 -26.31
C LYS A 408 6.75 -0.03 -27.42
N TYR A 409 6.27 1.18 -27.10
CA TYR A 409 5.94 2.21 -28.10
C TYR A 409 6.80 3.47 -28.05
N PHE A 410 7.49 3.70 -26.95
CA PHE A 410 8.34 4.87 -26.75
C PHE A 410 9.68 4.42 -26.17
N SER A 411 10.78 4.85 -26.78
CA SER A 411 12.10 4.75 -26.13
C SER A 411 12.17 5.70 -24.94
N ASP A 412 13.11 5.46 -24.02
CA ASP A 412 13.35 6.37 -22.88
C ASP A 412 13.65 7.81 -23.35
N GLU A 413 14.38 7.96 -24.46
CA GLU A 413 14.64 9.24 -25.11
C GLU A 413 13.33 9.93 -25.57
N GLN A 414 12.43 9.19 -26.24
CA GLN A 414 11.13 9.72 -26.68
C GLN A 414 10.23 10.08 -25.50
N LEU A 415 10.27 9.28 -24.42
CA LEU A 415 9.50 9.57 -23.21
C LEU A 415 9.97 10.86 -22.54
N GLU A 416 11.28 11.09 -22.48
CA GLU A 416 11.84 12.29 -21.88
C GLU A 416 11.61 13.54 -22.74
N GLU A 417 11.69 13.42 -24.07
CA GLU A 417 11.31 14.50 -24.99
C GLU A 417 9.84 14.88 -24.83
N ILE A 418 8.93 13.91 -24.79
CA ILE A 418 7.49 14.16 -24.60
C ILE A 418 7.19 14.75 -23.22
N ARG A 419 7.85 14.25 -22.16
CA ARG A 419 7.75 14.80 -20.79
C ARG A 419 8.17 16.26 -20.74
N THR A 420 9.32 16.55 -21.31
CA THR A 420 9.88 17.89 -21.39
C THR A 420 8.94 18.81 -22.15
N GLU A 421 8.48 18.41 -23.34
CA GLU A 421 7.52 19.20 -24.12
C GLU A 421 6.21 19.49 -23.37
N ILE A 422 5.63 18.50 -22.69
CA ILE A 422 4.39 18.67 -21.93
C ILE A 422 4.62 19.59 -20.73
N PHE A 423 5.74 19.38 -20.02
CA PHE A 423 6.12 20.21 -18.89
C PHE A 423 6.30 21.66 -19.33
N GLU A 424 7.09 21.90 -20.39
CA GLU A 424 7.35 23.23 -20.93
C GLU A 424 6.08 23.92 -21.43
N LYS A 425 5.18 23.18 -22.09
CA LYS A 425 3.86 23.71 -22.52
C LYS A 425 2.98 24.08 -21.32
N LYS A 426 2.95 23.27 -20.27
CA LYS A 426 2.12 23.52 -19.06
C LYS A 426 2.64 24.68 -18.22
N THR A 427 3.96 24.86 -18.18
CA THR A 427 4.65 25.90 -17.39
C THR A 427 4.85 27.20 -18.16
N GLY A 428 4.53 27.22 -19.46
CA GLY A 428 4.76 28.37 -20.33
C GLY A 428 6.23 28.57 -20.71
N LEU A 429 7.12 27.64 -20.35
CA LEU A 429 8.55 27.71 -20.68
C LEU A 429 8.81 27.59 -22.19
N ALA A 430 7.95 26.87 -22.93
CA ALA A 430 8.05 26.73 -24.38
C ALA A 430 7.94 28.08 -25.13
N GLU A 431 7.38 29.11 -24.49
CA GLU A 431 7.19 30.45 -25.06
C GLU A 431 8.26 31.45 -24.63
N MET A 432 9.22 31.03 -23.79
CA MET A 432 10.24 31.94 -23.26
C MET A 432 11.23 32.40 -24.33
N THR A 433 11.49 33.70 -24.35
CA THR A 433 12.49 34.31 -25.22
C THR A 433 13.90 34.25 -24.61
N GLU A 434 14.94 34.50 -25.42
CA GLU A 434 16.32 34.63 -24.91
C GLU A 434 16.44 35.69 -23.79
N LYS A 435 15.64 36.77 -23.90
CA LYS A 435 15.60 37.84 -22.90
C LYS A 435 15.04 37.33 -21.56
N ASP A 436 14.01 36.48 -21.60
CA ASP A 436 13.38 35.92 -20.41
C ASP A 436 14.35 34.95 -19.70
N TRP A 437 15.00 34.08 -20.47
CA TRP A 437 16.04 33.19 -19.92
C TRP A 437 17.22 33.97 -19.32
N LYS A 438 17.65 35.05 -19.96
CA LYS A 438 18.70 35.93 -19.41
C LYS A 438 18.25 36.74 -18.20
N ALA A 439 16.95 36.88 -17.95
CA ALA A 439 16.46 37.45 -16.69
C ALA A 439 16.68 36.47 -15.54
N ILE A 440 16.40 35.18 -15.78
CA ILE A 440 16.51 34.09 -14.80
C ILE A 440 17.95 33.61 -14.59
N PHE A 441 18.76 33.54 -15.64
CA PHE A 441 20.12 33.01 -15.58
C PHE A 441 21.18 34.06 -15.93
N SER A 442 22.30 34.02 -15.23
CA SER A 442 23.53 34.67 -15.66
C SER A 442 24.35 33.65 -16.43
N CYS A 443 24.67 33.95 -17.69
CA CYS A 443 25.30 33.00 -18.60
C CYS A 443 26.73 33.45 -18.94
N LYS A 444 27.65 32.50 -19.08
CA LYS A 444 28.96 32.69 -19.72
C LYS A 444 28.96 31.94 -21.05
N THR A 445 29.59 32.49 -22.08
CA THR A 445 29.79 31.79 -23.35
C THR A 445 31.24 31.34 -23.45
N VAL A 446 31.45 30.03 -23.62
CA VAL A 446 32.77 29.41 -23.79
C VAL A 446 32.70 28.55 -25.04
N GLY A 447 33.55 28.83 -26.05
CA GLY A 447 33.58 28.03 -27.28
C GLY A 447 32.29 28.01 -28.09
N GLY A 448 31.39 29.00 -27.91
CA GLY A 448 30.07 29.03 -28.56
C GLY A 448 28.93 28.44 -27.72
N ASN A 449 29.26 27.65 -26.69
CA ASN A 449 28.30 27.05 -25.78
C ASN A 449 28.05 27.94 -24.55
N ILE A 450 26.90 27.76 -23.92
CA ILE A 450 26.49 28.48 -22.72
C ILE A 450 26.75 27.63 -21.47
N THR A 451 27.37 28.27 -20.48
CA THR A 451 27.47 27.80 -19.10
C THR A 451 26.59 28.68 -18.22
N ILE A 452 25.67 28.08 -17.46
CA ILE A 452 24.87 28.80 -16.46
C ILE A 452 25.78 29.12 -15.27
N SER A 453 26.14 30.38 -15.10
CA SER A 453 27.07 30.82 -14.04
C SER A 453 26.38 31.26 -12.75
N LYS A 454 25.08 31.57 -12.80
CA LYS A 454 24.27 31.90 -11.63
C LYS A 454 22.77 31.84 -11.95
N TYR A 455 21.98 31.27 -11.05
CA TYR A 455 20.53 31.40 -11.05
C TYR A 455 20.09 32.66 -10.28
N LYS A 456 19.12 33.39 -10.85
CA LYS A 456 18.57 34.65 -10.35
C LYS A 456 17.05 34.60 -10.19
N GLY A 457 16.39 33.51 -10.59
CA GLY A 457 14.96 33.35 -10.41
C GLY A 457 14.56 33.03 -8.96
N ASP A 458 13.27 32.90 -8.76
CA ASP A 458 12.62 32.70 -7.45
C ASP A 458 11.79 31.40 -7.41
N ASP A 459 11.88 30.57 -8.46
CA ASP A 459 11.10 29.34 -8.62
C ASP A 459 11.59 28.23 -7.68
N THR A 460 10.65 27.38 -7.28
CA THR A 460 10.93 26.17 -6.49
C THR A 460 11.22 24.97 -7.38
N VAL A 461 10.66 24.93 -8.59
CA VAL A 461 10.96 23.96 -9.64
C VAL A 461 11.68 24.71 -10.75
N VAL A 462 12.93 24.35 -11.02
CA VAL A 462 13.79 25.07 -11.96
C VAL A 462 14.05 24.20 -13.18
N THR A 463 13.88 24.77 -14.37
CA THR A 463 14.28 24.13 -15.63
C THR A 463 15.43 24.90 -16.26
N VAL A 464 16.50 24.19 -16.58
CA VAL A 464 17.61 24.70 -17.38
C VAL A 464 17.38 24.25 -18.83
N PRO A 465 17.16 25.18 -19.77
CA PRO A 465 16.77 24.83 -21.13
C PRO A 465 17.96 24.27 -21.93
N ASP A 466 17.66 23.52 -22.99
CA ASP A 466 18.66 23.00 -23.93
C ASP A 466 19.41 24.09 -24.70
N MET A 467 18.73 25.21 -24.96
CA MET A 467 19.20 26.33 -25.77
C MET A 467 18.81 27.65 -25.11
N ILE A 468 19.69 28.65 -25.17
CA ILE A 468 19.34 30.05 -24.88
C ILE A 468 19.70 30.88 -26.10
N GLY A 469 18.68 31.43 -26.77
CA GLY A 469 18.83 31.99 -28.11
C GLY A 469 19.18 30.88 -29.11
N ASN A 470 20.27 31.04 -29.85
CA ASN A 470 20.76 30.04 -30.79
C ASN A 470 21.99 29.25 -30.29
N LYS A 471 22.26 29.28 -28.98
CA LYS A 471 23.43 28.63 -28.38
C LYS A 471 23.03 27.53 -27.42
N PRO A 472 23.67 26.36 -27.47
CA PRO A 472 23.37 25.25 -26.56
C PRO A 472 23.85 25.57 -25.16
N VAL A 473 23.04 25.21 -24.16
CA VAL A 473 23.43 25.22 -22.75
C VAL A 473 24.05 23.87 -22.44
N THR A 474 25.32 23.88 -22.06
CA THR A 474 26.12 22.63 -21.93
C THR A 474 26.71 22.43 -20.55
N ALA A 475 26.65 23.43 -19.67
CA ALA A 475 27.24 23.30 -18.35
C ALA A 475 26.52 24.12 -17.29
N ILE A 476 26.50 23.59 -16.07
CA ILE A 476 26.17 24.31 -14.85
C ILE A 476 27.49 24.72 -14.19
N GLY A 477 27.72 26.02 -14.08
CA GLY A 477 28.98 26.55 -13.56
C GLY A 477 29.13 26.41 -12.04
N THR A 478 30.37 26.57 -11.58
CA THR A 478 30.75 26.56 -10.17
C THR A 478 29.88 27.53 -9.34
N TYR A 479 29.22 26.99 -8.30
CA TYR A 479 28.27 27.71 -7.43
C TYR A 479 27.05 28.34 -8.13
N ALA A 480 26.61 27.84 -9.29
CA ALA A 480 25.51 28.46 -10.03
C ALA A 480 24.19 28.57 -9.23
N PHE A 481 23.90 27.59 -8.37
CA PHE A 481 22.69 27.50 -7.53
C PHE A 481 23.01 27.47 -6.03
N SER A 482 24.25 27.75 -5.62
CA SER A 482 24.68 27.46 -4.25
C SER A 482 24.58 28.64 -3.27
N PRO A 483 23.91 28.47 -2.12
CA PRO A 483 23.95 29.44 -1.01
C PRO A 483 25.31 29.52 -0.31
N ASP A 484 26.18 28.52 -0.46
CA ASP A 484 27.44 28.40 0.30
C ASP A 484 28.58 29.24 -0.27
N LYS A 485 28.41 29.79 -1.47
CA LYS A 485 29.40 30.68 -2.06
C LYS A 485 29.66 31.87 -1.13
N ARG A 486 30.94 32.10 -0.81
CA ARG A 486 31.35 33.24 0.00
C ARG A 486 30.91 34.55 -0.66
N GLY A 487 30.23 35.41 0.10
CA GLY A 487 29.70 36.69 -0.40
C GLY A 487 28.32 36.61 -1.06
N THR A 488 27.65 35.46 -1.08
CA THR A 488 26.25 35.36 -1.52
C THR A 488 25.35 36.18 -0.61
N LYS A 489 24.48 37.00 -1.22
CA LYS A 489 23.52 37.88 -0.52
C LYS A 489 22.50 37.05 0.26
N ALA A 490 21.96 37.58 1.35
CA ALA A 490 20.98 36.88 2.19
C ALA A 490 19.76 36.40 1.38
N ASP A 491 19.20 37.27 0.54
CA ASP A 491 18.05 36.92 -0.30
C ASP A 491 18.37 35.77 -1.27
N ASP A 492 19.55 35.78 -1.90
CA ASP A 492 20.00 34.71 -2.79
C ASP A 492 20.08 33.37 -2.04
N LYS A 493 20.60 33.38 -0.80
CA LYS A 493 20.69 32.16 0.02
C LYS A 493 19.32 31.57 0.32
N GLU A 494 18.36 32.42 0.68
CA GLU A 494 16.99 32.00 0.96
C GLU A 494 16.27 31.47 -0.29
N ARG A 495 16.57 32.01 -1.47
CA ARG A 495 16.03 31.48 -2.73
C ARG A 495 16.57 30.09 -3.05
N PHE A 496 17.89 29.90 -3.00
CA PHE A 496 18.49 28.59 -3.31
C PHE A 496 18.06 27.48 -2.35
N LYS A 497 17.75 27.83 -1.09
CA LYS A 497 17.22 26.90 -0.09
C LYS A 497 15.75 26.51 -0.30
N LYS A 498 15.05 27.12 -1.25
CA LYS A 498 13.65 26.80 -1.60
C LYS A 498 13.52 25.96 -2.87
N ILE A 499 14.61 25.75 -3.62
CA ILE A 499 14.59 24.92 -4.82
C ILE A 499 14.35 23.47 -4.39
N THR A 500 13.27 22.88 -4.88
CA THR A 500 12.83 21.51 -4.59
C THR A 500 13.10 20.54 -5.74
N SER A 501 13.10 21.02 -6.99
CA SER A 501 13.33 20.18 -8.16
C SER A 501 14.11 20.94 -9.23
N VAL A 502 15.05 20.27 -9.89
CA VAL A 502 15.84 20.82 -10.99
C VAL A 502 15.77 19.89 -12.19
N HIS A 503 15.33 20.42 -13.33
CA HIS A 503 15.33 19.74 -14.63
C HIS A 503 16.43 20.32 -15.52
N LEU A 504 17.52 19.57 -15.70
CA LEU A 504 18.63 19.85 -16.58
C LEU A 504 18.28 19.45 -18.02
N GLY A 505 18.53 20.35 -18.98
CA GLY A 505 18.41 20.07 -20.40
C GLY A 505 19.35 18.96 -20.87
N LYS A 506 18.99 18.29 -21.97
CA LYS A 506 19.68 17.12 -22.52
C LYS A 506 21.10 17.41 -23.01
N ASN A 507 21.43 18.68 -23.26
CA ASN A 507 22.75 19.10 -23.74
C ASN A 507 23.79 19.31 -22.60
N ILE A 508 23.39 19.19 -21.33
CA ILE A 508 24.29 19.44 -20.19
C ILE A 508 25.32 18.31 -20.05
N THR A 509 26.58 18.64 -20.33
CA THR A 509 27.73 17.73 -20.23
C THR A 509 28.49 17.84 -18.91
N GLU A 510 28.35 18.96 -18.19
CA GLU A 510 29.13 19.27 -16.99
C GLU A 510 28.31 19.95 -15.88
N ILE A 511 28.50 19.49 -14.64
CA ILE A 511 28.09 20.18 -13.42
C ILE A 511 29.35 20.56 -12.65
N GLY A 512 29.61 21.86 -12.48
CA GLY A 512 30.83 22.36 -11.85
C GLY A 512 30.84 22.26 -10.32
N ASP A 513 31.99 22.55 -9.72
CA ASP A 513 32.18 22.48 -8.27
C ASP A 513 31.13 23.29 -7.50
N HIS A 514 30.61 22.72 -6.42
CA HIS A 514 29.60 23.34 -5.57
C HIS A 514 28.35 23.83 -6.32
N ALA A 515 28.02 23.37 -7.53
CA ALA A 515 26.93 23.91 -8.34
C ALA A 515 25.60 24.03 -7.55
N PHE A 516 25.25 23.02 -6.76
CA PHE A 516 24.05 22.91 -5.93
C PHE A 516 24.35 22.78 -4.43
N SER A 517 25.59 23.02 -3.99
CA SER A 517 26.02 22.92 -2.59
C SER A 517 25.13 23.76 -1.68
N GLY A 518 24.46 23.14 -0.72
CA GLY A 518 23.60 23.77 0.27
C GLY A 518 22.14 23.99 -0.17
N CYS A 519 21.74 23.48 -1.34
CA CYS A 519 20.33 23.43 -1.76
C CYS A 519 19.55 22.41 -0.90
N SER A 520 19.33 22.74 0.37
CA SER A 520 18.83 21.81 1.39
C SER A 520 17.41 21.29 1.15
N ALA A 521 16.60 22.00 0.36
CA ALA A 521 15.25 21.60 -0.02
C ALA A 521 15.19 20.80 -1.33
N LEU A 522 16.30 20.63 -2.05
CA LEU A 522 16.33 19.90 -3.33
C LEU A 522 15.97 18.43 -3.07
N ILE A 523 14.87 17.96 -3.67
CA ILE A 523 14.33 16.61 -3.52
C ILE A 523 14.78 15.72 -4.69
N GLU A 524 14.81 16.29 -5.89
CA GLU A 524 15.11 15.57 -7.13
C GLU A 524 15.87 16.45 -8.12
N ILE A 525 16.75 15.83 -8.88
CA ILE A 525 17.43 16.40 -10.04
C ILE A 525 17.66 15.27 -11.05
N ASN A 526 17.37 15.52 -12.32
CA ASN A 526 17.62 14.52 -13.37
C ASN A 526 19.11 14.48 -13.76
N THR A 527 19.52 13.35 -14.34
CA THR A 527 20.86 13.11 -14.86
C THR A 527 20.79 12.97 -16.37
N PRO A 528 21.12 14.01 -17.15
CA PRO A 528 21.13 13.94 -18.62
C PRO A 528 22.11 12.90 -19.14
N GLU A 529 21.77 12.20 -20.22
CA GLU A 529 22.65 11.18 -20.84
C GLU A 529 23.99 11.73 -21.33
N SER A 530 24.04 13.03 -21.65
CA SER A 530 25.26 13.70 -22.10
C SER A 530 26.19 14.09 -20.94
N LEU A 531 25.70 14.05 -19.69
CA LEU A 531 26.47 14.40 -18.51
C LEU A 531 27.63 13.42 -18.34
N ASN A 532 28.84 13.95 -18.22
CA ASN A 532 30.05 13.15 -18.06
C ASN A 532 30.96 13.67 -16.94
N THR A 533 30.77 14.92 -16.50
CA THR A 533 31.60 15.54 -15.47
C THR A 533 30.74 16.11 -14.35
N ILE A 534 31.05 15.71 -13.10
CA ILE A 534 30.44 16.26 -11.88
C ILE A 534 31.56 16.75 -10.97
N GLY A 535 31.54 18.03 -10.62
CA GLY A 535 32.57 18.68 -9.82
C GLY A 535 32.49 18.36 -8.34
N LYS A 536 33.52 18.81 -7.62
CA LYS A 536 33.67 18.63 -6.18
C LYS A 536 32.58 19.34 -5.41
N CYS A 537 32.06 18.70 -4.37
CA CYS A 537 30.98 19.22 -3.54
C CYS A 537 29.71 19.61 -4.33
N ALA A 538 29.47 19.10 -5.55
CA ALA A 538 28.39 19.58 -6.42
C ALA A 538 27.02 19.57 -5.73
N PHE A 539 26.72 18.56 -4.90
CA PHE A 539 25.48 18.40 -4.15
C PHE A 539 25.69 18.38 -2.64
N TYR A 540 26.82 18.90 -2.15
CA TYR A 540 27.13 18.94 -0.71
C TYR A 540 25.98 19.57 0.09
N GLY A 541 25.45 18.87 1.09
CA GLY A 541 24.38 19.41 1.95
C GLY A 541 23.00 19.52 1.29
N CYS A 542 22.76 18.88 0.14
CA CYS A 542 21.42 18.68 -0.42
C CYS A 542 20.64 17.67 0.44
N SER A 543 20.27 18.07 1.66
CA SER A 543 19.77 17.18 2.72
C SER A 543 18.43 16.51 2.42
N SER A 544 17.63 17.07 1.51
CA SER A 544 16.31 16.51 1.11
C SER A 544 16.38 15.62 -0.13
N LEU A 545 17.54 15.51 -0.78
CA LEU A 545 17.71 14.74 -2.01
C LEU A 545 17.50 13.27 -1.67
N LYS A 546 16.54 12.62 -2.33
CA LYS A 546 16.13 11.24 -2.01
C LYS A 546 16.85 10.20 -2.83
N GLU A 547 17.16 10.55 -4.07
CA GLU A 547 17.80 9.69 -5.05
C GLU A 547 18.71 10.56 -5.91
N TYR A 548 19.84 9.99 -6.33
CA TYR A 548 20.69 10.57 -7.34
C TYR A 548 21.30 9.45 -8.18
N ILE A 549 21.08 9.54 -9.50
CA ILE A 549 21.62 8.59 -10.46
C ILE A 549 22.90 9.20 -11.03
N PHE A 550 24.04 8.57 -10.83
CA PHE A 550 25.29 9.02 -11.45
C PHE A 550 25.28 8.73 -12.97
N PRO A 551 25.95 9.56 -13.79
CA PRO A 551 26.07 9.30 -15.21
C PRO A 551 26.99 8.09 -15.49
N GLU A 552 26.62 7.26 -16.48
CA GLU A 552 27.35 6.02 -16.82
C GLU A 552 28.81 6.22 -17.25
N LYS A 553 29.14 7.41 -17.79
CA LYS A 553 30.48 7.75 -18.30
C LYS A 553 31.40 8.36 -17.25
N LEU A 554 31.07 8.25 -15.96
CA LEU A 554 31.85 8.84 -14.88
C LEU A 554 33.06 7.97 -14.52
N ASP A 555 34.25 8.57 -14.49
CA ASP A 555 35.50 7.87 -14.11
C ASP A 555 35.77 7.87 -12.60
N ILE A 556 35.33 8.93 -11.90
CA ILE A 556 35.61 9.19 -10.49
C ILE A 556 34.39 9.81 -9.82
N VAL A 557 34.05 9.33 -8.62
CA VAL A 557 33.10 10.01 -7.73
C VAL A 557 33.87 11.06 -6.93
N GLU A 558 33.67 12.33 -7.25
CA GLU A 558 34.50 13.43 -6.75
C GLU A 558 34.39 13.70 -5.23
N PHE A 559 35.37 14.46 -4.72
CA PHE A 559 35.44 14.89 -3.32
C PHE A 559 34.12 15.53 -2.85
N ARG A 560 33.55 15.00 -1.75
CA ARG A 560 32.32 15.49 -1.10
C ARG A 560 31.09 15.64 -2.01
N VAL A 561 31.04 14.97 -3.16
CA VAL A 561 30.01 15.22 -4.18
C VAL A 561 28.58 15.11 -3.63
N LEU A 562 28.30 14.11 -2.79
CA LEU A 562 27.02 13.87 -2.12
C LEU A 562 27.16 13.81 -0.60
N SER A 563 28.10 14.55 -0.01
CA SER A 563 28.27 14.59 1.44
C SER A 563 27.13 15.38 2.10
N ALA A 564 26.66 14.90 3.25
CA ALA A 564 25.55 15.43 4.02
C ALA A 564 24.20 15.44 3.27
N CYS A 565 24.04 14.57 2.27
CA CYS A 565 22.77 14.27 1.62
C CYS A 565 21.97 13.28 2.47
N THR A 566 21.44 13.77 3.60
CA THR A 566 20.89 12.92 4.68
C THR A 566 19.65 12.11 4.31
N SER A 567 18.94 12.45 3.23
CA SER A 567 17.72 11.74 2.79
C SER A 567 17.95 10.70 1.70
N ILE A 568 19.17 10.59 1.15
CA ILE A 568 19.47 9.56 0.15
C ILE A 568 19.41 8.19 0.82
N GLU A 569 18.60 7.28 0.27
CA GLU A 569 18.45 5.92 0.83
C GLU A 569 19.34 4.89 0.13
N GLU A 570 19.51 5.02 -1.19
CA GLU A 570 20.30 4.10 -2.01
C GLU A 570 21.16 4.85 -3.02
N VAL A 571 22.35 4.32 -3.29
CA VAL A 571 23.27 4.84 -4.31
C VAL A 571 23.82 3.68 -5.13
N ARG A 572 23.93 3.87 -6.45
CA ARG A 572 24.64 2.97 -7.36
C ARG A 572 25.83 3.68 -7.98
N ILE A 573 27.00 3.04 -7.89
CA ILE A 573 28.21 3.52 -8.53
C ILE A 573 28.29 2.92 -9.95
N PRO A 574 28.44 3.73 -11.01
CA PRO A 574 28.45 3.24 -12.39
C PRO A 574 29.74 2.47 -12.73
N GLU A 575 29.67 1.59 -13.74
CA GLU A 575 30.75 0.62 -14.05
C GLU A 575 32.10 1.26 -14.41
N GLY A 576 32.11 2.48 -14.96
CA GLY A 576 33.33 3.22 -15.31
C GLY A 576 34.13 3.75 -14.12
N VAL A 577 33.56 3.80 -12.91
CA VAL A 577 34.19 4.45 -11.77
C VAL A 577 35.33 3.59 -11.21
N THR A 578 36.52 4.18 -11.10
CA THR A 578 37.70 3.52 -10.52
C THR A 578 38.01 3.99 -9.10
N GLU A 579 37.47 5.15 -8.70
CA GLU A 579 37.79 5.79 -7.43
C GLU A 579 36.59 6.50 -6.82
N ILE A 580 36.37 6.26 -5.51
CA ILE A 580 35.46 7.05 -4.67
C ILE A 580 36.29 8.06 -3.89
N GLY A 581 36.02 9.34 -4.12
CA GLY A 581 36.71 10.49 -3.56
C GLY A 581 36.56 10.65 -2.06
N GLU A 582 37.46 11.45 -1.48
CA GLU A 582 37.45 11.73 -0.05
C GLU A 582 36.11 12.39 0.38
N ASN A 583 35.56 11.93 1.50
CA ASN A 583 34.27 12.35 2.05
C ASN A 583 33.08 12.25 1.06
N ALA A 584 33.15 11.53 -0.06
CA ALA A 584 32.14 11.57 -1.13
C ALA A 584 30.69 11.39 -0.64
N PHE A 585 30.47 10.53 0.35
CA PHE A 585 29.18 10.23 0.98
C PHE A 585 29.19 10.47 2.50
N GLU A 586 30.13 11.26 3.04
CA GLU A 586 30.21 11.50 4.48
C GLU A 586 28.89 12.12 4.98
N GLY A 587 28.32 11.56 6.05
CA GLY A 587 27.13 12.08 6.72
C GLY A 587 25.83 11.73 6.02
N ASN A 588 25.81 10.76 5.11
CA ASN A 588 24.57 10.27 4.49
C ASN A 588 23.82 9.35 5.46
N THR A 589 23.18 9.97 6.46
CA THR A 589 22.58 9.28 7.60
C THR A 589 21.34 8.44 7.24
N GLY A 590 20.69 8.72 6.11
CA GLY A 590 19.57 7.93 5.57
C GLY A 590 19.96 6.78 4.66
N MET A 591 21.23 6.70 4.23
CA MET A 591 21.68 5.71 3.24
C MET A 591 21.70 4.31 3.87
N LYS A 592 20.84 3.43 3.36
CA LYS A 592 20.67 2.04 3.82
C LYS A 592 21.53 1.08 3.02
N LYS A 593 21.72 1.37 1.73
CA LYS A 593 22.40 0.49 0.77
C LYS A 593 23.24 1.31 -0.20
N ILE A 594 24.39 0.74 -0.59
CA ILE A 594 25.18 1.24 -1.71
C ILE A 594 25.66 0.05 -2.55
N GLU A 595 25.51 0.16 -3.86
CA GLU A 595 26.02 -0.80 -4.84
C GLU A 595 27.31 -0.24 -5.46
N LEU A 596 28.41 -0.93 -5.21
CA LEU A 596 29.73 -0.60 -5.77
C LEU A 596 29.97 -1.39 -7.07
N ASN A 597 30.61 -0.77 -8.04
CA ASN A 597 30.92 -1.42 -9.32
C ASN A 597 32.14 -2.33 -9.24
N SER A 598 32.24 -3.27 -10.20
CA SER A 598 33.33 -4.26 -10.25
C SER A 598 34.71 -3.66 -10.57
N GLY A 599 34.76 -2.49 -11.22
CA GLY A 599 35.99 -1.80 -11.62
C GLY A 599 36.66 -0.97 -10.53
N LEU A 600 36.06 -0.89 -9.34
CA LEU A 600 36.52 0.00 -8.28
C LEU A 600 37.90 -0.41 -7.73
N LYS A 601 38.83 0.56 -7.67
CA LYS A 601 40.20 0.35 -7.17
C LYS A 601 40.43 0.96 -5.80
N ARG A 602 39.81 2.11 -5.52
CA ARG A 602 40.13 2.93 -4.35
C ARG A 602 38.88 3.50 -3.71
N ILE A 603 38.81 3.39 -2.38
CA ILE A 603 37.85 4.10 -1.55
C ILE A 603 38.65 5.04 -0.65
N ASN A 604 38.58 6.34 -0.91
CA ASN A 604 39.39 7.33 -0.21
C ASN A 604 38.90 7.62 1.22
N HIS A 605 39.64 8.51 1.87
CA HIS A 605 39.43 8.87 3.27
C HIS A 605 38.00 9.32 3.55
N TYR A 606 37.44 8.82 4.64
CA TYR A 606 36.13 9.23 5.16
C TYR A 606 34.95 9.07 4.19
N ALA A 607 35.11 8.28 3.10
CA ALA A 607 34.11 8.21 2.02
C ALA A 607 32.69 7.89 2.51
N PHE A 608 32.55 7.01 3.51
CA PHE A 608 31.26 6.61 4.10
C PHE A 608 31.12 7.01 5.57
N ARG A 609 31.96 7.93 6.05
CA ARG A 609 31.97 8.31 7.48
C ARG A 609 30.59 8.82 7.89
N TYR A 610 30.11 8.41 9.06
CA TYR A 610 28.80 8.75 9.60
C TYR A 610 27.59 8.37 8.72
N CYS A 611 27.73 7.40 7.80
CA CYS A 611 26.58 6.77 7.14
C CYS A 611 25.86 5.84 8.14
N SER A 612 25.08 6.42 9.04
CA SER A 612 24.57 5.74 10.23
C SER A 612 23.48 4.70 9.99
N ALA A 613 22.83 4.71 8.82
CA ALA A 613 21.81 3.74 8.42
C ALA A 613 22.37 2.60 7.53
N LEU A 614 23.62 2.69 7.08
CA LEU A 614 24.21 1.69 6.19
C LEU A 614 24.38 0.37 6.96
N ALA A 615 23.67 -0.67 6.54
CA ALA A 615 23.60 -1.93 7.27
C ALA A 615 24.56 -2.99 6.74
N GLU A 616 24.80 -2.98 5.43
CA GLU A 616 25.67 -3.92 4.73
C GLU A 616 26.44 -3.22 3.62
N ILE A 617 27.65 -3.71 3.33
CA ILE A 617 28.40 -3.30 2.15
C ILE A 617 29.27 -4.44 1.64
N VAL A 618 29.30 -4.60 0.32
CA VAL A 618 30.20 -5.51 -0.38
C VAL A 618 31.27 -4.69 -1.09
N ILE A 619 32.52 -4.82 -0.64
CA ILE A 619 33.65 -4.21 -1.32
C ILE A 619 34.04 -5.11 -2.50
N PRO A 620 34.07 -4.59 -3.74
CA PRO A 620 34.23 -5.41 -4.94
C PRO A 620 35.67 -5.93 -5.08
N ASP A 621 35.79 -7.13 -5.63
CA ASP A 621 37.08 -7.74 -5.98
C ASP A 621 37.88 -6.80 -6.89
N GLY A 622 39.18 -6.68 -6.61
CA GLY A 622 40.04 -5.73 -7.32
C GLY A 622 40.19 -4.37 -6.63
N THR A 623 39.42 -4.10 -5.57
CA THR A 623 39.67 -2.97 -4.66
C THR A 623 41.00 -3.22 -3.94
N GLU A 624 41.92 -2.25 -4.03
CA GLU A 624 43.29 -2.36 -3.50
C GLU A 624 43.48 -1.54 -2.22
N HIS A 625 42.74 -0.43 -2.08
CA HIS A 625 42.97 0.56 -1.02
C HIS A 625 41.68 1.02 -0.32
N LEU A 626 41.70 0.97 1.01
CA LEU A 626 40.70 1.59 1.89
C LEU A 626 41.33 2.71 2.73
N GLY A 627 40.88 3.95 2.55
CA GLY A 627 41.41 5.14 3.19
C GLY A 627 41.15 5.26 4.70
N TYR A 628 41.60 6.38 5.30
CA TYR A 628 41.39 6.65 6.72
C TYR A 628 39.90 6.72 7.07
N SER A 629 39.49 6.04 8.15
CA SER A 629 38.16 6.20 8.76
C SER A 629 36.97 6.14 7.79
N VAL A 630 37.07 5.28 6.76
CA VAL A 630 36.05 5.11 5.70
C VAL A 630 34.66 4.82 6.29
N PHE A 631 34.55 3.90 7.25
CA PHE A 631 33.29 3.48 7.88
C PHE A 631 33.14 3.97 9.33
N ASP A 632 33.91 4.99 9.72
CA ASP A 632 33.84 5.55 11.08
C ASP A 632 32.44 6.09 11.37
N GLY A 633 31.79 5.57 12.41
CA GLY A 633 30.45 5.99 12.80
C GLY A 633 29.30 5.39 11.99
N CYS A 634 29.55 4.38 11.14
CA CYS A 634 28.53 3.53 10.53
C CYS A 634 27.93 2.57 11.57
N LYS A 635 27.15 3.10 12.51
CA LYS A 635 26.76 2.41 13.75
C LYS A 635 26.00 1.09 13.56
N VAL A 636 25.25 0.95 12.47
CA VAL A 636 24.43 -0.25 12.20
C VAL A 636 25.08 -1.20 11.18
N LEU A 637 26.23 -0.83 10.62
CA LEU A 637 26.94 -1.63 9.63
C LEU A 637 27.48 -2.89 10.28
N LYS A 638 26.78 -4.01 10.07
CA LYS A 638 27.03 -5.31 10.69
C LYS A 638 27.71 -6.29 9.75
N ASP A 639 27.54 -6.10 8.44
CA ASP A 639 28.01 -7.01 7.41
C ASP A 639 28.91 -6.25 6.42
N ILE A 640 30.22 -6.53 6.45
CA ILE A 640 31.21 -5.98 5.52
C ILE A 640 31.90 -7.15 4.84
N SER A 641 31.73 -7.26 3.52
CA SER A 641 32.49 -8.21 2.69
C SER A 641 33.74 -7.54 2.15
N LEU A 642 34.92 -8.02 2.57
CA LEU A 642 36.22 -7.47 2.19
C LEU A 642 36.94 -8.46 1.25
N PRO A 643 37.38 -8.03 0.06
CA PRO A 643 38.07 -8.89 -0.90
C PRO A 643 39.53 -9.12 -0.49
N LYS A 644 40.12 -10.21 -0.99
CA LYS A 644 41.54 -10.54 -0.76
C LYS A 644 42.50 -9.59 -1.48
N SER A 645 42.01 -8.82 -2.45
CA SER A 645 42.80 -7.84 -3.20
C SER A 645 43.21 -6.62 -2.39
N ILE A 646 42.57 -6.36 -1.23
CA ILE A 646 42.95 -5.22 -0.39
C ILE A 646 44.35 -5.47 0.17
N THR A 647 45.30 -4.63 -0.25
CA THR A 647 46.68 -4.61 0.22
C THR A 647 46.95 -3.46 1.20
N SER A 648 46.07 -2.47 1.29
CA SER A 648 46.23 -1.32 2.19
C SER A 648 44.93 -0.93 2.86
N ILE A 649 44.92 -0.96 4.18
CA ILE A 649 43.83 -0.47 5.04
C ILE A 649 44.43 0.61 5.94
N TYR A 650 44.00 1.85 5.76
CA TYR A 650 44.52 2.97 6.53
C TYR A 650 43.82 3.09 7.89
N ASN A 651 44.46 3.81 8.81
CA ASN A 651 44.03 3.97 10.19
C ASN A 651 42.52 4.27 10.34
N GLY A 652 41.88 3.41 11.14
CA GLY A 652 40.49 3.57 11.53
C GLY A 652 39.49 3.28 10.42
N ALA A 653 39.90 2.79 9.24
CA ALA A 653 38.99 2.53 8.12
C ALA A 653 37.72 1.78 8.52
N LEU A 654 37.85 0.83 9.45
CA LEU A 654 36.80 -0.06 9.94
C LEU A 654 36.42 0.20 11.41
N LYS A 655 36.77 1.35 12.01
CA LYS A 655 36.44 1.63 13.43
C LYS A 655 34.99 2.06 13.62
N ASN A 656 34.51 2.01 14.86
CA ASN A 656 33.22 2.59 15.29
C ASN A 656 31.99 2.16 14.47
N ASN A 657 31.93 0.88 14.08
CA ASN A 657 30.77 0.24 13.45
C ASN A 657 30.39 -1.07 14.17
N ALA A 658 29.24 -1.65 13.83
CA ALA A 658 28.77 -2.88 14.47
C ALA A 658 29.64 -4.09 14.07
N TRP A 659 30.12 -4.16 12.82
CA TRP A 659 30.96 -5.26 12.34
C TRP A 659 32.22 -5.42 13.18
N ILE A 660 33.00 -4.35 13.39
CA ILE A 660 34.24 -4.41 14.20
C ILE A 660 33.94 -4.75 15.66
N THR A 661 32.82 -4.23 16.18
CA THR A 661 32.37 -4.51 17.56
C THR A 661 32.08 -6.00 17.74
N GLU A 662 31.40 -6.63 16.77
CA GLU A 662 31.12 -8.06 16.80
C GLU A 662 32.37 -8.92 16.60
N GLN A 663 33.35 -8.48 15.80
CA GLN A 663 34.63 -9.20 15.67
C GLN A 663 35.42 -9.18 16.98
N LEU A 664 35.48 -8.02 17.65
CA LEU A 664 36.22 -7.86 18.91
C LEU A 664 35.63 -8.63 20.10
N LYS A 665 34.35 -9.01 20.03
CA LYS A 665 33.74 -9.94 21.00
C LYS A 665 34.27 -11.37 20.87
N LYS A 666 34.75 -11.76 19.68
CA LYS A 666 35.22 -13.12 19.39
C LYS A 666 36.72 -13.26 19.60
N HIS A 667 37.48 -12.25 19.17
CA HIS A 667 38.94 -12.23 19.25
C HIS A 667 39.41 -10.87 19.73
N PRO A 668 40.48 -10.79 20.55
CA PRO A 668 40.98 -9.51 21.06
C PRO A 668 41.63 -8.63 19.98
N VAL A 669 41.74 -9.13 18.75
CA VAL A 669 42.33 -8.45 17.59
C VAL A 669 41.54 -8.82 16.35
N VAL A 670 41.29 -7.83 15.49
CA VAL A 670 40.70 -8.03 14.17
C VAL A 670 41.79 -7.98 13.12
N VAL A 671 41.90 -9.04 12.33
CA VAL A 671 42.87 -9.18 11.24
C VAL A 671 42.13 -9.30 9.91
N VAL A 672 42.53 -8.50 8.93
CA VAL A 672 42.03 -8.55 7.56
C VAL A 672 43.22 -8.67 6.61
N ASN A 673 43.28 -9.73 5.80
CA ASN A 673 44.36 -9.95 4.81
C ASN A 673 45.79 -9.80 5.37
N GLY A 674 46.05 -10.31 6.59
CA GLY A 674 47.37 -10.19 7.24
C GLY A 674 47.66 -8.80 7.84
N ILE A 675 46.64 -7.94 7.95
CA ILE A 675 46.72 -6.60 8.51
C ILE A 675 45.88 -6.54 9.78
N VAL A 676 46.46 -6.13 10.91
CA VAL A 676 45.70 -5.85 12.13
C VAL A 676 45.03 -4.48 11.98
N VAL A 677 43.71 -4.45 12.03
CA VAL A 677 42.91 -3.23 11.78
C VAL A 677 42.35 -2.59 13.05
N GLU A 678 42.11 -3.38 14.11
CA GLU A 678 41.66 -2.89 15.42
C GLU A 678 41.95 -3.93 16.51
N GLY A 679 42.31 -3.45 17.70
CA GLY A 679 42.52 -4.24 18.90
C GLY A 679 41.53 -3.90 20.02
N SER A 680 41.25 -4.88 20.85
CA SER A 680 40.34 -4.74 21.99
C SER A 680 40.86 -3.74 23.01
N LYS A 681 39.99 -2.86 23.51
CA LYS A 681 40.33 -1.89 24.57
C LYS A 681 40.40 -2.53 25.96
N ASP A 682 39.82 -3.72 26.12
CA ASP A 682 39.63 -4.40 27.40
C ASP A 682 40.52 -5.63 27.60
N ALA A 683 41.35 -5.98 26.60
CA ALA A 683 42.27 -7.10 26.70
C ALA A 683 43.51 -6.75 27.55
N ASP A 684 43.86 -7.61 28.50
CA ASP A 684 45.12 -7.53 29.26
C ASP A 684 46.29 -8.08 28.45
N GLU A 685 46.06 -9.13 27.66
CA GLU A 685 47.08 -9.79 26.83
C GLU A 685 46.57 -9.99 25.41
N VAL A 686 47.46 -9.79 24.44
CA VAL A 686 47.15 -9.93 23.03
C VAL A 686 48.22 -10.75 22.33
N VAL A 687 47.79 -11.81 21.65
CA VAL A 687 48.64 -12.58 20.72
C VAL A 687 48.25 -12.21 19.30
N ILE A 688 49.16 -11.59 18.56
CA ILE A 688 48.96 -11.27 17.16
C ILE A 688 49.21 -12.56 16.33
N PRO A 689 48.25 -13.03 15.52
CA PRO A 689 48.38 -14.30 14.80
C PRO A 689 49.52 -14.33 13.77
N ASP A 690 50.07 -15.53 13.53
CA ASP A 690 51.03 -15.77 12.46
C ASP A 690 50.47 -15.39 11.08
N GLY A 691 51.34 -14.87 10.20
CA GLY A 691 50.97 -14.38 8.87
C GLY A 691 50.55 -12.91 8.85
N VAL A 692 50.39 -12.26 10.01
CA VAL A 692 50.26 -10.80 10.08
C VAL A 692 51.57 -10.14 9.68
N THR A 693 51.50 -9.19 8.75
CA THR A 693 52.65 -8.42 8.24
C THR A 693 52.59 -6.94 8.64
N VAL A 694 51.40 -6.40 8.93
CA VAL A 694 51.19 -4.97 9.24
C VAL A 694 50.26 -4.80 10.44
N ILE A 695 50.58 -3.85 11.32
CA ILE A 695 49.65 -3.30 12.32
C ILE A 695 49.35 -1.84 11.95
N THR A 696 48.08 -1.54 11.66
CA THR A 696 47.69 -0.21 11.18
C THR A 696 47.80 0.85 12.28
N GLY A 697 47.89 2.11 11.85
CA GLY A 697 47.95 3.23 12.79
C GLY A 697 46.72 3.27 13.69
N ASN A 698 46.94 3.60 14.97
CA ASN A 698 45.93 3.62 16.03
C ASN A 698 45.19 2.29 16.30
N ALA A 699 45.60 1.15 15.73
CA ALA A 699 44.91 -0.14 15.91
C ALA A 699 44.70 -0.50 17.39
N PHE A 700 45.66 -0.16 18.25
CA PHE A 700 45.61 -0.36 19.69
C PHE A 700 45.61 0.97 20.46
N GLU A 701 45.17 2.08 19.86
CA GLU A 701 45.14 3.37 20.58
C GLU A 701 44.33 3.24 21.88
N LYS A 702 44.93 3.69 22.99
CA LYS A 702 44.36 3.73 24.35
C LYS A 702 43.86 2.36 24.85
N CYS A 703 44.45 1.27 24.35
CA CYS A 703 44.19 -0.06 24.89
C CYS A 703 44.82 -0.21 26.28
N ARG A 704 44.20 -1.03 27.14
CA ARG A 704 44.73 -1.36 28.48
C ARG A 704 45.68 -2.56 28.50
N ILE A 705 46.18 -2.95 27.32
CA ILE A 705 46.99 -4.13 27.14
C ILE A 705 48.30 -3.99 27.92
N LYS A 706 48.67 -5.07 28.59
CA LYS A 706 49.91 -5.21 29.38
C LYS A 706 50.98 -5.94 28.60
N ASN A 707 50.58 -7.00 27.87
CA ASN A 707 51.46 -7.88 27.12
C ASN A 707 50.97 -8.03 25.67
N VAL A 708 51.87 -7.86 24.70
CA VAL A 708 51.60 -8.15 23.28
C VAL A 708 52.66 -9.11 22.77
N VAL A 709 52.22 -10.20 22.16
CA VAL A 709 53.09 -11.15 21.46
C VAL A 709 52.98 -10.90 19.96
N PHE A 710 54.09 -10.50 19.33
CA PHE A 710 54.17 -10.25 17.90
C PHE A 710 54.70 -11.48 17.15
N PRO A 711 54.18 -11.80 15.94
CA PRO A 711 54.68 -12.90 15.13
C PRO A 711 55.94 -12.50 14.37
N GLU A 712 56.78 -13.46 14.02
CA GLU A 712 58.00 -13.23 13.21
C GLU A 712 57.71 -12.72 11.79
N SER A 713 56.47 -12.90 11.31
CA SER A 713 56.02 -12.40 10.01
C SER A 713 55.82 -10.87 9.99
N LEU A 714 55.70 -10.21 11.14
CA LEU A 714 55.40 -8.78 11.24
C LEU A 714 56.53 -7.94 10.65
N LYS A 715 56.20 -7.02 9.75
CA LYS A 715 57.13 -6.13 9.05
C LYS A 715 56.96 -4.67 9.43
N VAL A 716 55.72 -4.22 9.59
CA VAL A 716 55.41 -2.80 9.79
C VAL A 716 54.48 -2.62 10.99
N ILE A 717 54.85 -1.70 11.88
CA ILE A 717 53.95 -1.11 12.88
C ILE A 717 53.77 0.35 12.48
N GLU A 718 52.56 0.78 12.15
CA GLU A 718 52.32 2.15 11.67
C GLU A 718 52.26 3.19 12.80
N ASN A 719 52.16 4.47 12.40
CA ASN A 719 52.12 5.61 13.31
C ASN A 719 51.02 5.44 14.37
N PHE A 720 51.33 5.76 15.64
CA PHE A 720 50.38 5.72 16.75
C PHE A 720 49.72 4.35 17.02
N ALA A 721 50.21 3.24 16.46
CA ALA A 721 49.60 1.92 16.59
C ALA A 721 49.23 1.53 18.03
N PHE A 722 50.08 1.82 19.02
CA PHE A 722 49.88 1.56 20.45
C PHE A 722 49.82 2.86 21.28
N TYR A 723 49.42 3.98 20.68
CA TYR A 723 49.39 5.28 21.35
C TYR A 723 48.60 5.24 22.67
N ASN A 724 49.17 5.75 23.76
CA ASN A 724 48.60 5.77 25.11
C ASN A 724 48.20 4.38 25.67
N CYS A 725 48.90 3.31 25.31
CA CYS A 725 48.78 2.01 25.99
C CYS A 725 49.60 2.01 27.29
N SER A 726 49.13 2.72 28.32
CA SER A 726 49.88 2.92 29.57
C SER A 726 50.13 1.63 30.38
N GLY A 727 49.39 0.55 30.08
CA GLY A 727 49.58 -0.77 30.69
C GLY A 727 50.77 -1.56 30.16
N LEU A 728 51.28 -1.24 28.96
CA LEU A 728 52.39 -1.97 28.35
C LEU A 728 53.66 -1.79 29.18
N SER A 729 54.32 -2.89 29.53
CA SER A 729 55.51 -2.89 30.39
C SER A 729 56.79 -3.34 29.68
N GLU A 730 56.67 -4.32 28.79
CA GLU A 730 57.76 -4.84 27.97
C GLU A 730 57.28 -5.01 26.52
N ILE A 731 58.17 -4.76 25.56
CA ILE A 731 57.91 -4.98 24.13
C ILE A 731 59.04 -5.80 23.52
N ARG A 732 58.68 -6.91 22.87
CA ARG A 732 59.60 -7.74 22.09
C ARG A 732 59.22 -7.69 20.62
N LEU A 733 59.89 -6.83 19.86
CA LEU A 733 59.73 -6.72 18.42
C LEU A 733 60.44 -7.89 17.72
N PRO A 734 59.85 -8.47 16.66
CA PRO A 734 60.49 -9.54 15.89
C PRO A 734 61.72 -9.01 15.17
N ALA A 735 62.71 -9.89 14.94
CA ALA A 735 63.98 -9.49 14.31
C ALA A 735 63.77 -8.89 12.91
N GLY A 736 62.77 -9.41 12.18
CA GLY A 736 62.43 -9.03 10.81
C GLY A 736 61.60 -7.75 10.64
N ILE A 737 61.36 -6.96 11.70
CA ILE A 737 60.64 -5.68 11.61
C ILE A 737 61.44 -4.65 10.79
N SER A 738 60.81 -4.10 9.75
CA SER A 738 61.42 -3.11 8.83
C SER A 738 61.06 -1.68 9.17
N GLU A 739 59.86 -1.43 9.70
CA GLU A 739 59.39 -0.09 10.02
C GLU A 739 58.59 -0.07 11.33
N VAL A 740 58.88 0.91 12.18
CA VAL A 740 58.04 1.30 13.31
C VAL A 740 57.73 2.79 13.17
N GLY A 741 56.45 3.09 13.04
CA GLY A 741 55.94 4.42 12.74
C GLY A 741 56.17 5.40 13.88
N LYS A 742 56.12 6.68 13.53
CA LYS A 742 56.26 7.78 14.49
C LYS A 742 55.19 7.66 15.57
N TYR A 743 55.64 7.82 16.82
CA TYR A 743 54.77 7.81 18.00
C TYR A 743 53.99 6.50 18.20
N ALA A 744 54.42 5.39 17.58
CA ALA A 744 53.75 4.09 17.71
C ALA A 744 53.52 3.70 19.17
N PHE A 745 54.47 3.97 20.06
CA PHE A 745 54.41 3.68 21.50
C PHE A 745 54.38 4.94 22.38
N ASN A 746 54.01 6.09 21.82
CA ASN A 746 53.96 7.34 22.58
C ASN A 746 52.88 7.28 23.69
N GLY A 747 53.17 7.80 24.89
CA GLY A 747 52.27 7.66 26.04
C GLY A 747 52.18 6.25 26.66
N CYS A 748 53.01 5.28 26.25
CA CYS A 748 53.10 3.97 26.90
C CYS A 748 54.03 4.05 28.13
N THR A 749 53.54 4.67 29.20
CA THR A 749 54.34 5.03 30.39
C THR A 749 54.87 3.84 31.20
N GLY A 750 54.33 2.64 31.01
CA GLY A 750 54.80 1.43 31.70
C GLY A 750 56.04 0.80 31.08
N ILE A 751 56.41 1.17 29.84
CA ILE A 751 57.50 0.54 29.11
C ILE A 751 58.83 0.92 29.75
N HIS A 752 59.54 -0.09 30.25
CA HIS A 752 60.90 0.09 30.79
C HIS A 752 61.99 -0.57 29.96
N SER A 753 61.66 -1.43 28.99
CA SER A 753 62.61 -2.04 28.04
C SER A 753 61.93 -2.41 26.71
N ILE A 754 62.68 -2.27 25.60
CA ILE A 754 62.29 -2.75 24.27
C ILE A 754 63.39 -3.65 23.73
N MET A 755 63.01 -4.87 23.34
CA MET A 755 63.87 -5.83 22.65
C MET A 755 63.51 -5.89 21.17
N LYS A 756 64.51 -5.91 20.29
CA LYS A 756 64.37 -6.28 18.87
C LYS A 756 65.12 -7.59 18.64
N GLY A 757 64.38 -8.68 18.44
CA GLY A 757 64.95 -10.03 18.56
C GLY A 757 65.53 -10.22 19.96
N ASN A 758 66.85 -10.46 20.05
CA ASN A 758 67.56 -10.64 21.32
C ASN A 758 68.39 -9.41 21.75
N GLU A 759 68.26 -8.27 21.05
CA GLU A 759 69.03 -7.05 21.33
C GLU A 759 68.15 -5.98 21.98
N GLU A 760 68.63 -5.34 23.05
CA GLU A 760 67.95 -4.20 23.69
C GLU A 760 68.19 -2.92 22.87
N VAL A 761 67.12 -2.16 22.61
CA VAL A 761 67.15 -0.95 21.79
C VAL A 761 66.79 0.29 22.62
N LYS A 762 67.37 1.45 22.29
CA LYS A 762 67.12 2.69 23.03
C LYS A 762 65.67 3.16 22.87
N LEU A 763 64.98 3.40 23.99
CA LEU A 763 63.59 3.92 24.03
C LEU A 763 63.40 5.22 23.23
N SER A 764 64.43 6.06 23.14
CA SER A 764 64.39 7.32 22.36
C SER A 764 64.15 7.13 20.87
N GLU A 765 64.51 5.96 20.31
CA GLU A 765 64.35 5.64 18.90
C GLU A 765 62.88 5.35 18.53
N PHE A 766 62.02 5.06 19.53
CA PHE A 766 60.61 4.72 19.34
C PHE A 766 59.64 5.83 19.78
N ALA A 767 60.16 7.04 20.04
CA ALA A 767 59.38 8.22 20.44
C ALA A 767 58.40 7.96 21.61
N ILE A 768 58.88 7.25 22.65
CA ILE A 768 58.18 7.08 23.92
C ILE A 768 58.38 8.35 24.73
N ARG A 769 57.39 9.26 24.77
CA ARG A 769 57.32 10.34 25.75
C ARG A 769 55.95 10.44 26.39
#